data_AF-A0A1H8T249-F1
#
_entry.id   AF-A0A1H8T249-F1
#
_cell.length_a   1.000
_cell.length_b   1.000
_cell.length_c   1.000
_cell.angle_alpha   90.00
_cell.angle_beta   90.00
_cell.angle_gamma   90.00
#
_symmetry.space_group_name_H-M   'P 1'
#
loop_
_entity.id
_entity.type
_entity.pdbx_description
1 polymer ?
#
loop_
_entity_poly.entity_id
_entity_poly.type
_entity_poly.pdbx_seq_one_letter_code
_entity_poly.pdbx_strand_id
1 'polypeptide(L)'
;MAKSLDAYNAKRDFSKTPEPPGKPAAKPGNAYVIQKHAARRLHYDFRLELDGVLKSWAVPEGPSLIAGKKRLAVLTEDHPLDYGGFEGVIPEGQYGSGTVMIWDQGTWTPDFDPAFGYRKGHLKFHLAGKKLKGQWHLVRMKPPLRERGPREKSENWLLFKSDDEAARPADAPDILAEKPHSAATGRSIEAIGREQDRVWASGQGEVTEARKKRRRKTPVDPAALPKAKKAAMPGFIEPTLPTATETAPSGGGWLHEIKHDGYRLQAHLENGRVKLFSRQGLDWTERFPVVVPALAEVPAKVAIIDGEVLVQTAAGVASFAMLVDALKSGGGDMLFYAFDLLYLDGFDLSEAPLGARKAALAELLADAGDAGRLRYSDHIAGDGDAVFRHASRLGLEGIISKQAASPYRSGRVKTWLKVKSSQSDSFVIAGFVPSTVDPKSVGALVLGEYAGSRLVPVGHCGSGFTAASAREVWRRLDPLRTTTPPLKDETASPKGVRWVEPVLSAEIEYRGRTGGGLIRHAVFRELVEGKVANDRPREAAPRPRSKAKGDAEPTVRLTNPGRLLWPDQGITKQGLAEFYGEIADWILPHLVGRPLSLLRHPEGINEKGFFQKHAWAGLGGSVRQVAVPNDEQPMLVIDDLPGLLELVQASVIEIHPWGARAERPELPDRVTIDLDPGDKVPWQRVIDAAHDVRRRLAALKLESFVKTTGGKGLHVVFPLTPQAAPSPANWDTIKTFAQSIASAMAADRPDLYTDNMAKSGRRGRIYVDYLRNGMGATAIGAYSTRAREGAPVSVPLAWDELGENIRSNHFTLLNLPKRLAFLDHDPWEGIAALKQTLPGAAGIAPSKAELAAYWKKVGKQALVHLARRPLRLSGNTLGKPPKVVRKAGDDRFWIDSVDGLLGLVEMGAVELSATNATIDDPERPDMMVFSVANADTALRLSTLLRAEGLESWPKLTGGRDLHVMVPIEPDLDAEEALRYSEQLAGRLAKANIDCRYNKPGATAIAAFSPRALPGFPIAAPVEWEQVRRGIAPDAFTIKKRP
;
A
#
# COMPACT_ATOMS: atom_id res chain seq x y z
N MET A 1 -11.68 -19.34 31.13
CA MET A 1 -11.03 -19.93 29.93
C MET A 1 -10.27 -21.23 30.23
N ALA A 2 -10.45 -21.89 31.38
CA ALA A 2 -9.59 -23.02 31.78
C ALA A 2 -10.05 -24.43 31.34
N LYS A 3 -11.25 -24.60 30.75
CA LYS A 3 -11.91 -25.92 30.57
C LYS A 3 -11.61 -26.67 29.25
N SER A 4 -10.70 -26.18 28.38
CA SER A 4 -10.52 -26.76 27.04
C SER A 4 -9.55 -27.94 26.98
N LEU A 5 -8.48 -27.92 27.79
CA LEU A 5 -7.42 -28.94 27.76
C LEU A 5 -7.62 -30.09 28.77
N ASP A 6 -8.66 -30.03 29.61
CA ASP A 6 -8.95 -31.06 30.62
C ASP A 6 -9.08 -32.46 29.99
N ALA A 7 -9.76 -32.55 28.84
CA ALA A 7 -9.93 -33.79 28.09
C ALA A 7 -8.64 -34.30 27.41
N TYR A 8 -7.70 -33.40 27.10
CA TYR A 8 -6.38 -33.78 26.58
C TYR A 8 -5.50 -34.35 27.69
N ASN A 9 -5.45 -33.65 28.84
CA ASN A 9 -4.67 -34.04 30.01
C ASN A 9 -5.19 -35.33 30.66
N ALA A 10 -6.51 -35.52 30.77
CA ALA A 10 -7.09 -36.72 31.40
C ALA A 10 -6.88 -38.02 30.60
N LYS A 11 -6.50 -37.94 29.32
CA LYS A 11 -6.27 -39.10 28.44
C LYS A 11 -4.81 -39.58 28.42
N ARG A 12 -3.87 -38.86 29.04
CA ARG A 12 -2.43 -39.02 28.85
C ARG A 12 -1.70 -39.19 30.17
N ASP A 13 -0.77 -40.14 30.20
CA ASP A 13 0.17 -40.32 31.30
C ASP A 13 1.51 -39.71 30.91
N PHE A 14 1.73 -38.45 31.31
CA PHE A 14 2.96 -37.71 31.00
C PHE A 14 4.22 -38.26 31.68
N SER A 15 4.13 -39.32 32.50
CA SER A 15 5.29 -40.09 32.94
C SER A 15 5.73 -41.16 31.93
N LYS A 16 4.90 -41.46 30.93
CA LYS A 16 5.08 -42.52 29.92
C LYS A 16 5.04 -42.03 28.47
N THR A 17 4.30 -40.96 28.17
CA THR A 17 4.28 -40.36 26.82
C THR A 17 5.26 -39.19 26.70
N PRO A 18 5.99 -39.05 25.57
CA PRO A 18 6.83 -37.87 25.28
C PRO A 18 6.02 -36.65 24.81
N GLU A 19 4.69 -36.71 24.79
CA GLU A 19 3.81 -35.58 24.44
C GLU A 19 3.84 -34.47 25.51
N PRO A 20 3.81 -33.17 25.13
CA PRO A 20 3.85 -32.06 26.08
C PRO A 20 2.56 -31.95 26.93
N PRO A 21 2.65 -31.54 28.21
CA PRO A 21 1.49 -31.36 29.09
C PRO A 21 0.64 -30.14 28.70
N GLY A 22 -0.67 -30.25 28.84
CA GLY A 22 -1.63 -29.23 28.40
C GLY A 22 -1.64 -27.98 29.27
N LYS A 23 -0.99 -26.91 28.81
CA LYS A 23 -1.09 -25.54 29.34
C LYS A 23 -1.69 -24.59 28.28
N PRO A 24 -2.68 -23.73 28.61
CA PRO A 24 -3.15 -22.70 27.69
C PRO A 24 -2.10 -21.61 27.51
N ALA A 25 -1.92 -21.12 26.27
CA ALA A 25 -1.02 -19.99 26.02
C ALA A 25 -1.64 -18.65 26.44
N ALA A 26 -0.81 -17.72 26.93
CA ALA A 26 -1.25 -16.42 27.44
C ALA A 26 -1.63 -15.39 26.35
N LYS A 27 -1.36 -15.67 25.08
CA LYS A 27 -1.65 -14.79 23.93
C LYS A 27 -2.10 -15.63 22.73
N PRO A 28 -3.11 -15.21 21.96
CA PRO A 28 -3.50 -15.88 20.72
C PRO A 28 -2.54 -15.54 19.57
N GLY A 29 -2.08 -16.57 18.86
CA GLY A 29 -1.40 -16.50 17.58
C GLY A 29 -2.29 -16.97 16.42
N ASN A 30 -1.67 -17.43 15.34
CA ASN A 30 -2.33 -17.91 14.13
C ASN A 30 -1.61 -19.11 13.48
N ALA A 31 -1.02 -19.99 14.30
CA ALA A 31 -0.35 -21.19 13.80
C ALA A 31 -1.34 -22.22 13.23
N TYR A 32 -0.91 -22.95 12.20
CA TYR A 32 -1.54 -24.22 11.82
C TYR A 32 -0.49 -25.31 11.62
N VAL A 33 -0.92 -26.54 11.85
CA VAL A 33 -0.09 -27.73 11.65
C VAL A 33 -0.96 -28.88 11.11
N ILE A 34 -0.34 -29.74 10.32
CA ILE A 34 -0.93 -31.01 9.87
C ILE A 34 0.03 -32.12 10.27
N GLN A 35 -0.38 -32.97 11.21
CA GLN A 35 0.40 -34.12 11.65
C GLN A 35 -0.10 -35.38 10.93
N LYS A 36 0.78 -36.08 10.21
CA LYS A 36 0.48 -37.42 9.66
C LYS A 36 0.72 -38.43 10.78
N HIS A 37 -0.32 -39.16 11.14
CA HIS A 37 -0.33 -40.03 12.31
C HIS A 37 -0.54 -41.49 11.90
N ALA A 38 0.51 -42.29 12.02
CA ALA A 38 0.50 -43.74 11.83
C ALA A 38 0.11 -44.45 13.14
N ALA A 39 -1.15 -44.25 13.55
CA ALA A 39 -1.81 -45.04 14.59
C ALA A 39 -2.43 -46.32 14.00
N ARG A 40 -3.38 -46.96 14.69
CA ARG A 40 -4.18 -48.11 14.19
C ARG A 40 -4.74 -47.94 12.77
N ARG A 41 -5.00 -46.69 12.35
CA ARG A 41 -5.27 -46.29 10.97
C ARG A 41 -4.50 -45.01 10.67
N LEU A 42 -3.90 -44.93 9.49
CA LEU A 42 -3.23 -43.72 9.02
C LEU A 42 -4.26 -42.60 8.82
N HIS A 43 -3.97 -41.42 9.37
CA HIS A 43 -4.78 -40.21 9.19
C HIS A 43 -3.90 -38.94 9.27
N TYR A 44 -4.48 -37.79 8.91
CA TYR A 44 -3.84 -36.49 9.00
C TYR A 44 -4.62 -35.60 9.96
N ASP A 45 -4.05 -35.29 11.12
CA ASP A 45 -4.65 -34.36 12.07
C ASP A 45 -4.43 -32.93 11.58
N PHE A 46 -5.51 -32.31 11.07
CA PHE A 46 -5.55 -30.91 10.68
C PHE A 46 -5.83 -30.04 11.90
N ARG A 47 -4.96 -29.09 12.22
CA ARG A 47 -5.02 -28.32 13.47
C ARG A 47 -4.89 -26.82 13.23
N LEU A 48 -5.80 -26.03 13.81
CA LEU A 48 -5.81 -24.56 13.78
C LEU A 48 -5.69 -24.00 15.19
N GLU A 49 -4.80 -23.04 15.40
CA GLU A 49 -4.77 -22.25 16.63
C GLU A 49 -6.00 -21.34 16.73
N LEU A 50 -6.84 -21.53 17.76
CA LEU A 50 -7.99 -20.68 18.09
C LEU A 50 -8.29 -20.74 19.59
N ASP A 51 -8.59 -19.60 20.20
CA ASP A 51 -8.84 -19.45 21.65
C ASP A 51 -7.68 -19.96 22.55
N GLY A 52 -6.43 -19.85 22.08
CA GLY A 52 -5.21 -20.21 22.83
C GLY A 52 -4.90 -21.72 22.87
N VAL A 53 -5.57 -22.52 22.02
CA VAL A 53 -5.38 -23.97 21.86
C VAL A 53 -5.42 -24.37 20.38
N LEU A 54 -4.93 -25.56 20.05
CA LEU A 54 -5.08 -26.17 18.74
C LEU A 54 -6.43 -26.90 18.65
N LYS A 55 -7.38 -26.33 17.91
CA LYS A 55 -8.60 -27.03 17.46
C LYS A 55 -8.21 -28.07 16.43
N SER A 56 -8.69 -29.30 16.58
CA SER A 56 -8.12 -30.45 15.88
C SER A 56 -9.18 -31.32 15.20
N TRP A 57 -8.88 -31.76 13.98
CA TRP A 57 -9.72 -32.65 13.20
C TRP A 57 -8.88 -33.75 12.53
N ALA A 58 -9.23 -35.01 12.77
CA ALA A 58 -8.65 -36.14 12.06
C ALA A 58 -9.23 -36.23 10.64
N VAL A 59 -8.38 -36.18 9.62
CA VAL A 59 -8.73 -36.26 8.19
C VAL A 59 -8.13 -37.56 7.62
N PRO A 60 -8.89 -38.67 7.51
CA PRO A 60 -8.34 -39.98 7.16
C PRO A 60 -7.67 -40.01 5.76
N GLU A 61 -8.32 -39.41 4.77
CA GLU A 61 -7.81 -39.32 3.39
C GLU A 61 -6.85 -38.13 3.17
N GLY A 62 -6.54 -37.37 4.22
CA GLY A 62 -5.76 -36.13 4.15
C GLY A 62 -6.36 -35.00 3.30
N PRO A 63 -5.74 -33.81 3.30
CA PRO A 63 -6.13 -32.68 2.46
C PRO A 63 -6.02 -33.01 0.96
N SER A 64 -6.78 -32.30 0.12
CA SER A 64 -6.64 -32.38 -1.35
C SER A 64 -6.59 -30.97 -1.94
N LEU A 65 -5.72 -30.75 -2.93
CA LEU A 65 -5.61 -29.49 -3.66
C LEU A 65 -6.64 -29.34 -4.79
N ILE A 66 -7.47 -30.35 -5.04
CA ILE A 66 -8.54 -30.28 -6.05
C ILE A 66 -9.69 -29.44 -5.49
N ALA A 67 -10.05 -28.36 -6.19
CA ALA A 67 -11.11 -27.45 -5.75
C ALA A 67 -12.43 -28.19 -5.50
N GLY A 68 -13.10 -27.91 -4.38
CA GLY A 68 -14.38 -28.50 -4.02
C GLY A 68 -14.35 -30.00 -3.63
N LYS A 69 -13.22 -30.70 -3.72
CA LYS A 69 -13.11 -32.10 -3.29
C LYS A 69 -13.17 -32.21 -1.76
N LYS A 70 -14.33 -32.64 -1.27
CA LYS A 70 -14.66 -32.74 0.17
C LYS A 70 -13.97 -33.94 0.81
N ARG A 71 -13.22 -33.69 1.88
CA ARG A 71 -12.59 -34.70 2.74
C ARG A 71 -13.26 -34.68 4.11
N LEU A 72 -13.58 -35.84 4.66
CA LEU A 72 -14.15 -35.96 6.00
C LEU A 72 -13.11 -35.53 7.05
N ALA A 73 -13.52 -34.67 7.98
CA ALA A 73 -12.71 -34.12 9.06
C ALA A 73 -13.46 -34.33 10.40
N VAL A 74 -13.01 -35.29 11.21
CA VAL A 74 -13.67 -35.67 12.47
C VAL A 74 -13.07 -34.86 13.62
N LEU A 75 -13.88 -34.08 14.33
CA LEU A 75 -13.42 -33.26 15.46
C LEU A 75 -12.86 -34.15 16.59
N THR A 76 -11.66 -33.83 17.08
CA THR A 76 -11.01 -34.48 18.24
C THR A 76 -10.93 -33.51 19.42
N GLU A 77 -10.34 -33.92 20.56
CA GLU A 77 -10.08 -32.96 21.65
C GLU A 77 -9.14 -31.81 21.22
N ASP A 78 -9.26 -30.66 21.89
CA ASP A 78 -8.31 -29.55 21.78
C ASP A 78 -6.92 -29.98 22.28
N HIS A 79 -5.84 -29.46 21.69
CA HIS A 79 -4.45 -29.78 22.10
C HIS A 79 -3.69 -28.49 22.49
N PRO A 80 -2.66 -28.54 23.35
CA PRO A 80 -1.83 -27.38 23.66
C PRO A 80 -1.01 -26.93 22.44
N LEU A 81 -0.61 -25.66 22.40
CA LEU A 81 0.16 -25.13 21.26
C LEU A 81 1.51 -25.84 21.08
N ASP A 82 2.18 -26.18 22.19
CA ASP A 82 3.46 -26.91 22.21
C ASP A 82 3.37 -28.26 21.47
N TYR A 83 2.18 -28.89 21.43
CA TYR A 83 1.94 -30.12 20.68
C TYR A 83 2.14 -29.95 19.17
N GLY A 84 1.97 -28.74 18.64
CA GLY A 84 2.20 -28.46 17.22
C GLY A 84 3.66 -28.64 16.80
N GLY A 85 4.60 -28.64 17.74
CA GLY A 85 6.01 -28.97 17.52
C GLY A 85 6.37 -30.44 17.69
N PHE A 86 5.42 -31.31 18.04
CA PHE A 86 5.68 -32.73 18.32
C PHE A 86 5.80 -33.57 17.04
N GLU A 87 6.95 -34.24 16.90
CA GLU A 87 7.26 -35.29 15.92
C GLU A 87 8.02 -36.40 16.66
N GLY A 88 7.55 -37.66 16.58
CA GLY A 88 8.09 -38.78 17.34
C GLY A 88 7.17 -39.99 17.42
N VAL A 89 7.47 -40.91 18.32
CA VAL A 89 6.68 -42.14 18.55
C VAL A 89 5.94 -42.04 19.88
N ILE A 90 4.63 -42.22 19.86
CA ILE A 90 3.79 -42.38 21.06
C ILE A 90 3.80 -43.87 21.43
N PRO A 91 4.28 -44.26 22.63
CA PRO A 91 4.47 -45.67 23.01
C PRO A 91 3.20 -46.53 22.96
N GLU A 92 3.39 -47.84 22.79
CA GLU A 92 2.29 -48.80 22.82
C GLU A 92 1.56 -48.77 24.19
N GLY A 93 0.23 -48.92 24.16
CA GLY A 93 -0.62 -48.81 25.34
C GLY A 93 -0.96 -47.38 25.76
N GLN A 94 -0.30 -46.34 25.22
CA GLN A 94 -0.72 -44.95 25.41
C GLN A 94 -1.88 -44.57 24.48
N TYR A 95 -2.66 -43.56 24.87
CA TYR A 95 -3.74 -43.04 24.04
C TYR A 95 -3.15 -42.39 22.78
N GLY A 96 -3.54 -42.90 21.60
CA GLY A 96 -2.96 -42.45 20.33
C GLY A 96 -1.61 -43.08 19.99
N SER A 97 -1.30 -44.28 20.49
CA SER A 97 -0.07 -45.01 20.15
C SER A 97 0.16 -45.12 18.63
N GLY A 98 1.38 -44.75 18.19
CA GLY A 98 1.72 -44.62 16.78
C GLY A 98 2.87 -43.65 16.52
N THR A 99 3.30 -43.54 15.25
CA THR A 99 4.30 -42.53 14.84
C THR A 99 3.59 -41.25 14.38
N VAL A 100 3.99 -40.11 14.93
CA VAL A 100 3.49 -38.77 14.58
C VAL A 100 4.57 -38.01 13.83
N MET A 101 4.26 -37.53 12.63
CA MET A 101 5.16 -36.73 11.80
C MET A 101 4.51 -35.39 11.45
N ILE A 102 5.26 -34.28 11.54
CA ILE A 102 4.75 -32.98 11.09
C ILE A 102 4.76 -32.97 9.56
N TRP A 103 3.61 -33.21 8.94
CA TRP A 103 3.47 -33.30 7.49
C TRP A 103 3.38 -31.93 6.83
N ASP A 104 2.74 -30.95 7.45
CA ASP A 104 2.80 -29.54 7.02
C ASP A 104 2.68 -28.59 8.22
N GLN A 105 3.18 -27.38 8.08
CA GLN A 105 3.13 -26.33 9.11
C GLN A 105 3.19 -24.94 8.49
N GLY A 106 2.59 -23.96 9.15
CA GLY A 106 2.63 -22.56 8.72
C GLY A 106 1.68 -21.68 9.52
N THR A 107 1.19 -20.61 8.91
CA THR A 107 0.18 -19.72 9.49
C THR A 107 -1.15 -19.79 8.74
N TRP A 108 -2.23 -19.48 9.43
CA TRP A 108 -3.56 -19.37 8.86
C TRP A 108 -4.16 -17.97 9.08
N THR A 109 -5.12 -17.59 8.24
CA THR A 109 -5.83 -16.31 8.33
C THR A 109 -7.32 -16.48 8.03
N PRO A 110 -8.23 -16.20 8.97
CA PRO A 110 -9.68 -16.34 8.75
C PRO A 110 -10.27 -15.18 7.95
N ASP A 111 -11.33 -15.46 7.19
CA ASP A 111 -12.06 -14.45 6.38
C ASP A 111 -13.04 -13.59 7.20
N PHE A 112 -13.37 -14.00 8.44
CA PHE A 112 -14.27 -13.34 9.38
C PHE A 112 -13.99 -13.83 10.82
N ASP A 113 -14.73 -13.39 11.85
CA ASP A 113 -14.54 -13.83 13.24
C ASP A 113 -14.48 -15.38 13.34
N PRO A 114 -13.30 -15.97 13.64
CA PRO A 114 -13.13 -17.42 13.66
C PRO A 114 -13.84 -18.07 14.83
N ALA A 115 -14.01 -17.37 15.96
CA ALA A 115 -14.74 -17.89 17.11
C ALA A 115 -16.24 -17.97 16.80
N PHE A 116 -16.80 -16.97 16.10
CA PHE A 116 -18.16 -17.04 15.57
C PHE A 116 -18.31 -18.13 14.50
N GLY A 117 -17.37 -18.23 13.55
CA GLY A 117 -17.38 -19.24 12.49
C GLY A 117 -17.33 -20.67 13.03
N TYR A 118 -16.42 -20.93 13.97
CA TYR A 118 -16.32 -22.22 14.67
C TYR A 118 -17.64 -22.58 15.38
N ARG A 119 -18.22 -21.63 16.14
CA ARG A 119 -19.54 -21.80 16.80
C ARG A 119 -20.68 -22.05 15.81
N LYS A 120 -20.69 -21.38 14.66
CA LYS A 120 -21.72 -21.55 13.60
C LYS A 120 -21.51 -22.79 12.73
N GLY A 121 -20.35 -23.44 12.82
CA GLY A 121 -20.04 -24.63 12.02
C GLY A 121 -19.55 -24.33 10.60
N HIS A 122 -18.98 -23.14 10.37
CA HIS A 122 -18.36 -22.80 9.08
C HIS A 122 -17.16 -21.89 9.33
N LEU A 123 -15.96 -22.41 9.02
CA LEU A 123 -14.73 -21.64 8.92
C LEU A 123 -14.33 -21.51 7.45
N LYS A 124 -13.92 -20.31 7.05
CA LYS A 124 -13.32 -19.99 5.76
C LYS A 124 -12.04 -19.22 6.02
N PHE A 125 -10.94 -19.68 5.44
CA PHE A 125 -9.62 -19.19 5.80
C PHE A 125 -8.58 -19.45 4.70
N HIS A 126 -7.44 -18.80 4.82
CA HIS A 126 -6.26 -19.01 3.97
C HIS A 126 -5.17 -19.72 4.77
N LEU A 127 -4.42 -20.61 4.10
CA LEU A 127 -3.24 -21.28 4.64
C LEU A 127 -1.97 -20.77 3.94
N ALA A 128 -0.90 -20.59 4.70
CA ALA A 128 0.43 -20.26 4.22
C ALA A 128 1.46 -21.20 4.88
N GLY A 129 1.59 -22.43 4.36
CA GLY A 129 2.57 -23.41 4.84
C GLY A 129 3.51 -23.93 3.75
N LYS A 130 4.28 -24.96 4.12
CA LYS A 130 5.31 -25.55 3.25
C LYS A 130 4.72 -26.41 2.13
N LYS A 131 3.52 -27.00 2.33
CA LYS A 131 2.84 -27.82 1.32
C LYS A 131 1.51 -27.23 0.86
N LEU A 132 0.63 -26.83 1.79
CA LEU A 132 -0.67 -26.25 1.48
C LEU A 132 -0.61 -24.71 1.45
N LYS A 133 -1.29 -24.15 0.46
CA LYS A 133 -1.42 -22.70 0.22
C LYS A 133 -2.86 -22.36 -0.20
N GLY A 134 -3.16 -21.07 -0.26
CA GLY A 134 -4.45 -20.55 -0.74
C GLY A 134 -5.60 -20.72 0.25
N GLN A 135 -6.82 -20.58 -0.23
CA GLN A 135 -8.05 -20.57 0.55
C GLN A 135 -8.67 -21.97 0.69
N TRP A 136 -9.25 -22.21 1.87
CA TRP A 136 -9.85 -23.47 2.32
C TRP A 136 -11.14 -23.21 3.10
N HIS A 137 -11.98 -24.25 3.14
CA HIS A 137 -13.22 -24.28 3.89
C HIS A 137 -13.23 -25.47 4.85
N LEU A 138 -13.77 -25.26 6.04
CA LEU A 138 -14.07 -26.31 7.01
C LEU A 138 -15.52 -26.14 7.48
N VAL A 139 -16.40 -27.05 7.09
CA VAL A 139 -17.87 -26.92 7.26
C VAL A 139 -18.44 -28.10 8.05
N ARG A 140 -19.14 -27.83 9.14
CA ARG A 140 -19.79 -28.83 10.00
C ARG A 140 -21.05 -29.37 9.33
N MET A 141 -21.20 -30.70 9.34
CA MET A 141 -22.38 -31.38 8.82
C MET A 141 -23.56 -31.20 9.79
N LYS A 142 -24.78 -31.10 9.24
CA LYS A 142 -26.02 -31.20 10.03
C LYS A 142 -26.40 -32.69 10.15
N PRO A 143 -26.86 -33.16 11.32
CA PRO A 143 -27.35 -34.54 11.46
C PRO A 143 -28.62 -34.76 10.60
N PRO A 144 -28.85 -35.96 10.05
CA PRO A 144 -30.08 -36.29 9.34
C PRO A 144 -31.33 -36.21 10.23
N LEU A 145 -32.47 -35.83 9.64
CA LEU A 145 -33.75 -35.62 10.34
C LEU A 145 -34.39 -36.87 10.98
N ARG A 146 -33.81 -38.07 10.84
CA ARG A 146 -34.41 -39.34 11.27
C ARG A 146 -33.85 -39.94 12.56
N GLU A 147 -32.75 -39.42 13.11
CA GLU A 147 -32.12 -39.99 14.32
C GLU A 147 -32.04 -38.94 15.44
N ARG A 148 -33.13 -38.81 16.20
CA ARG A 148 -33.15 -38.17 17.52
C ARG A 148 -33.22 -39.24 18.62
N GLY A 149 -32.24 -40.12 18.64
CA GLY A 149 -31.96 -41.01 19.77
C GLY A 149 -31.01 -40.34 20.79
N PRO A 150 -31.08 -40.68 22.09
CA PRO A 150 -30.19 -40.13 23.10
C PRO A 150 -28.83 -40.86 23.13
N ARG A 151 -28.07 -40.83 22.03
CA ARG A 151 -26.62 -41.13 21.96
C ARG A 151 -26.02 -40.62 20.64
N GLU A 152 -24.76 -40.18 20.72
CA GLU A 152 -23.89 -39.69 19.65
C GLU A 152 -24.33 -38.40 18.89
N LYS A 153 -23.75 -37.26 19.32
CA LYS A 153 -23.68 -36.05 18.51
C LYS A 153 -22.64 -36.25 17.40
N SER A 154 -23.05 -36.43 16.15
CA SER A 154 -22.12 -36.51 15.02
C SER A 154 -21.51 -35.12 14.71
N GLU A 155 -20.40 -34.75 15.34
CA GLU A 155 -19.70 -33.47 15.10
C GLU A 155 -18.74 -33.53 13.90
N ASN A 156 -19.17 -34.16 12.80
CA ASN A 156 -18.38 -34.32 11.59
C ASN A 156 -18.28 -33.00 10.80
N TRP A 157 -17.09 -32.71 10.27
CA TRP A 157 -16.81 -31.59 9.39
C TRP A 157 -16.33 -32.07 8.02
N LEU A 158 -16.31 -31.15 7.05
CA LEU A 158 -15.80 -31.36 5.70
C LEU A 158 -14.73 -30.30 5.42
N LEU A 159 -13.50 -30.75 5.18
CA LEU A 159 -12.38 -29.93 4.71
C LEU A 159 -12.35 -29.96 3.18
N PHE A 160 -12.26 -28.80 2.53
CA PHE A 160 -12.05 -28.72 1.07
C PHE A 160 -11.34 -27.43 0.64
N LYS A 161 -10.65 -27.52 -0.49
CA LYS A 161 -9.93 -26.43 -1.13
C LYS A 161 -10.89 -25.52 -1.90
N SER A 162 -10.74 -24.20 -1.78
CA SER A 162 -11.42 -23.22 -2.66
C SER A 162 -10.85 -23.26 -4.07
N ASP A 163 -11.66 -22.86 -5.05
CA ASP A 163 -11.19 -22.56 -6.40
C ASP A 163 -10.38 -21.25 -6.40
N ASP A 164 -9.05 -21.36 -6.45
CA ASP A 164 -8.09 -20.25 -6.51
C ASP A 164 -6.76 -20.69 -7.14
N GLU A 165 -5.79 -19.80 -7.25
CA GLU A 165 -4.47 -20.02 -7.88
C GLU A 165 -3.63 -21.17 -7.28
N ALA A 166 -3.93 -21.62 -6.06
CA ALA A 166 -3.28 -22.77 -5.42
C ALA A 166 -4.10 -24.07 -5.52
N ALA A 167 -5.29 -24.03 -6.13
CA ALA A 167 -6.03 -25.23 -6.49
C ALA A 167 -5.39 -25.93 -7.71
N ARG A 168 -5.69 -27.22 -7.86
CA ARG A 168 -5.18 -28.06 -8.94
C ARG A 168 -6.33 -28.73 -9.72
N PRO A 169 -6.12 -29.07 -11.00
CA PRO A 169 -7.11 -29.79 -11.79
C PRO A 169 -7.33 -31.22 -11.26
N ALA A 170 -8.44 -31.84 -11.67
CA ALA A 170 -8.94 -33.09 -11.08
C ALA A 170 -8.06 -34.33 -11.37
N ASP A 171 -7.19 -34.25 -12.38
CA ASP A 171 -6.22 -35.24 -12.83
C ASP A 171 -4.83 -35.07 -12.19
N ALA A 172 -4.60 -34.00 -11.43
CA ALA A 172 -3.31 -33.75 -10.80
C ALA A 172 -2.94 -34.82 -9.76
N PRO A 173 -1.63 -35.18 -9.64
CA PRO A 173 -1.16 -36.11 -8.62
C PRO A 173 -1.55 -35.71 -7.19
N ASP A 174 -1.80 -36.72 -6.34
CA ASP A 174 -2.14 -36.47 -4.94
C ASP A 174 -0.92 -35.93 -4.17
N ILE A 175 -1.10 -34.75 -3.55
CA ILE A 175 -0.08 -34.03 -2.79
C ILE A 175 0.50 -34.87 -1.64
N LEU A 176 -0.26 -35.83 -1.12
CA LEU A 176 0.15 -36.76 -0.07
C LEU A 176 1.23 -37.75 -0.55
N ALA A 177 1.21 -38.08 -1.84
CA ALA A 177 2.18 -38.96 -2.49
C ALA A 177 3.39 -38.19 -3.06
N GLU A 178 3.20 -36.98 -3.61
CA GLU A 178 4.30 -36.13 -4.08
C GLU A 178 5.19 -35.61 -2.94
N LYS A 179 4.59 -35.31 -1.78
CA LYS A 179 5.31 -34.72 -0.63
C LYS A 179 5.10 -35.55 0.64
N PRO A 180 5.61 -36.79 0.71
CA PRO A 180 5.34 -37.70 1.82
C PRO A 180 6.13 -37.36 3.10
N HIS A 181 7.27 -36.69 3.00
CA HIS A 181 8.24 -36.46 4.10
C HIS A 181 7.86 -35.32 5.06
N SER A 182 8.47 -35.30 6.24
CA SER A 182 8.29 -34.29 7.28
C SER A 182 8.60 -32.88 6.78
N ALA A 183 7.70 -31.94 7.08
CA ALA A 183 7.91 -30.51 6.89
C ALA A 183 8.88 -29.90 7.92
N ALA A 184 9.15 -30.59 9.03
CA ALA A 184 10.11 -30.16 10.05
C ALA A 184 11.52 -30.71 9.79
N THR A 185 11.65 -32.03 9.52
CA THR A 185 12.96 -32.72 9.45
C THR A 185 13.32 -33.28 8.07
N GLY A 186 12.40 -33.28 7.10
CA GLY A 186 12.62 -33.88 5.78
C GLY A 186 12.66 -35.42 5.75
N ARG A 187 12.50 -36.09 6.91
CA ARG A 187 12.49 -37.55 7.04
C ARG A 187 11.17 -38.19 6.60
N SER A 188 11.18 -39.49 6.29
CA SER A 188 9.94 -40.27 6.13
C SER A 188 9.38 -40.70 7.50
N ILE A 189 8.11 -41.11 7.54
CA ILE A 189 7.47 -41.56 8.79
C ILE A 189 8.08 -42.87 9.32
N GLU A 190 8.56 -43.72 8.42
CA GLU A 190 9.27 -44.96 8.74
C GLU A 190 10.66 -44.69 9.33
N ALA A 191 11.36 -43.64 8.87
CA ALA A 191 12.64 -43.22 9.47
C ALA A 191 12.43 -42.69 10.90
N ILE A 192 11.43 -41.82 11.10
CA ILE A 192 11.04 -41.30 12.42
C ILE A 192 10.67 -42.43 13.38
N GLY A 193 9.97 -43.46 12.90
CA GLY A 193 9.60 -44.64 13.70
C GLY A 193 10.77 -45.58 14.05
N ARG A 194 11.86 -45.57 13.26
CA ARG A 194 13.04 -46.44 13.47
C ARG A 194 14.10 -45.81 14.38
N GLU A 195 14.34 -44.51 14.24
CA GLU A 195 15.51 -43.88 14.85
C GLU A 195 15.36 -43.63 16.35
N GLN A 196 14.13 -43.45 16.87
CA GLN A 196 13.82 -42.98 18.25
C GLN A 196 14.51 -41.66 18.68
N ASP A 197 15.41 -41.13 17.87
CA ASP A 197 16.19 -39.92 18.09
C ASP A 197 15.37 -38.64 17.89
N ARG A 198 14.65 -38.25 18.94
CA ARG A 198 14.90 -36.98 19.66
C ARG A 198 13.93 -36.81 20.83
N VAL A 199 14.48 -36.91 22.04
CA VAL A 199 13.83 -36.41 23.26
C VAL A 199 13.63 -34.90 23.14
N TRP A 200 12.42 -34.43 23.46
CA TRP A 200 12.08 -33.01 23.55
C TRP A 200 12.88 -32.34 24.67
N ALA A 201 13.83 -31.48 24.31
CA ALA A 201 14.65 -30.72 25.26
C ALA A 201 14.22 -29.25 25.32
N SER A 202 13.59 -28.86 26.42
CA SER A 202 13.20 -27.48 26.68
C SER A 202 14.39 -26.64 27.18
N GLY A 203 15.10 -26.01 26.25
CA GLY A 203 15.95 -24.83 26.50
C GLY A 203 17.39 -25.09 26.96
N GLN A 204 18.31 -24.30 26.37
CA GLN A 204 19.72 -24.07 26.73
C GLN A 204 20.68 -25.28 26.61
N GLY A 205 21.84 -25.07 25.97
CA GLY A 205 22.98 -26.00 26.03
C GLY A 205 23.68 -26.29 24.70
N GLU A 206 24.86 -25.69 24.53
CA GLU A 206 26.06 -26.05 23.76
C GLU A 206 26.06 -27.21 22.72
N VAL A 207 26.71 -26.94 21.58
CA VAL A 207 27.15 -27.95 20.60
C VAL A 207 28.60 -28.34 20.89
N THR A 208 28.89 -29.63 21.07
CA THR A 208 30.25 -30.14 21.35
C THR A 208 30.80 -31.10 20.29
N GLU A 209 32.13 -31.24 20.33
CA GLU A 209 33.01 -32.22 19.64
C GLU A 209 33.30 -32.02 18.14
N ALA A 210 34.57 -31.70 17.86
CA ALA A 210 35.10 -31.40 16.52
C ALA A 210 36.02 -32.53 15.99
N ARG A 211 35.81 -32.93 14.73
CA ARG A 211 36.59 -33.99 14.07
C ARG A 211 37.95 -33.45 13.56
N LYS A 212 39.05 -33.81 14.22
CA LYS A 212 40.43 -33.39 13.85
C LYS A 212 40.79 -33.78 12.39
N LYS A 213 41.14 -32.80 11.54
CA LYS A 213 41.70 -33.02 10.20
C LYS A 213 43.23 -32.88 10.17
N ARG A 214 43.87 -33.60 9.23
CA ARG A 214 45.34 -33.59 8.99
C ARG A 214 45.78 -32.22 8.46
N ARG A 215 46.82 -31.62 9.05
CA ARG A 215 47.44 -30.37 8.53
C ARG A 215 48.01 -30.60 7.12
N ARG A 216 47.54 -29.82 6.14
CA ARG A 216 48.15 -29.71 4.80
C ARG A 216 49.36 -28.77 4.86
N LYS A 217 50.32 -28.96 3.95
CA LYS A 217 51.51 -28.09 3.82
C LYS A 217 51.14 -26.86 2.98
N THR A 218 51.53 -25.67 3.42
CA THR A 218 51.37 -24.42 2.67
C THR A 218 52.15 -24.51 1.35
N PRO A 219 51.53 -24.25 0.18
CA PRO A 219 52.20 -24.36 -1.11
C PRO A 219 53.16 -23.18 -1.35
N VAL A 220 52.73 -21.95 -1.00
CA VAL A 220 53.49 -20.71 -1.15
C VAL A 220 54.57 -20.58 -0.07
N ASP A 221 55.78 -20.16 -0.47
CA ASP A 221 56.79 -19.63 0.46
C ASP A 221 56.63 -18.09 0.61
N PRO A 222 56.09 -17.58 1.74
CA PRO A 222 55.93 -16.15 1.94
C PRO A 222 57.25 -15.38 2.07
N ALA A 223 58.37 -16.04 2.37
CA ALA A 223 59.68 -15.39 2.48
C ALA A 223 60.26 -15.00 1.11
N ALA A 224 59.82 -15.66 0.03
CA ALA A 224 60.25 -15.38 -1.34
C ALA A 224 59.53 -14.16 -1.96
N LEU A 225 58.48 -13.62 -1.33
CA LEU A 225 57.72 -12.50 -1.88
C LEU A 225 58.48 -11.16 -1.73
N PRO A 226 58.56 -10.32 -2.80
CA PRO A 226 59.24 -9.03 -2.72
C PRO A 226 58.65 -8.13 -1.64
N LYS A 227 59.50 -7.60 -0.75
CA LYS A 227 59.15 -6.73 0.39
C LYS A 227 58.25 -7.39 1.46
N ALA A 228 58.08 -8.71 1.46
CA ALA A 228 57.49 -9.41 2.60
C ALA A 228 58.34 -9.18 3.86
N LYS A 229 57.68 -8.97 5.01
CA LYS A 229 58.36 -8.71 6.30
C LYS A 229 57.93 -9.72 7.33
N LYS A 230 58.90 -10.36 7.99
CA LYS A 230 58.61 -11.26 9.11
C LYS A 230 57.98 -10.47 10.27
N ALA A 231 56.75 -10.82 10.64
CA ALA A 231 55.94 -10.10 11.62
C ALA A 231 54.96 -11.05 12.31
N ALA A 232 54.42 -10.64 13.46
CA ALA A 232 53.26 -11.33 14.04
C ALA A 232 52.00 -11.02 13.23
N MET A 233 51.00 -11.92 13.26
CA MET A 233 49.72 -11.71 12.59
C MET A 233 49.01 -10.48 13.21
N PRO A 234 48.71 -9.44 12.42
CA PRO A 234 48.00 -8.28 12.94
C PRO A 234 46.53 -8.62 13.22
N GLY A 235 45.88 -7.77 14.01
CA GLY A 235 44.41 -7.77 14.14
C GLY A 235 43.72 -7.29 12.86
N PHE A 236 42.46 -6.86 12.98
CA PHE A 236 41.72 -6.31 11.84
C PHE A 236 42.49 -5.17 11.14
N ILE A 237 42.71 -5.32 9.83
CA ILE A 237 43.35 -4.30 8.99
C ILE A 237 42.25 -3.48 8.31
N GLU A 238 42.22 -2.15 8.50
CA GLU A 238 41.20 -1.31 7.86
C GLU A 238 41.28 -1.43 6.31
N PRO A 239 40.17 -1.71 5.60
CA PRO A 239 40.23 -2.01 4.18
C PRO A 239 40.61 -0.84 3.25
N THR A 240 41.38 -1.13 2.20
CA THR A 240 41.64 -0.19 1.09
C THR A 240 40.35 0.17 0.35
N LEU A 241 40.03 1.47 0.22
CA LEU A 241 38.78 1.95 -0.38
C LEU A 241 39.02 2.56 -1.78
N PRO A 242 38.38 2.04 -2.85
CA PRO A 242 38.57 2.56 -4.20
C PRO A 242 37.90 3.93 -4.39
N THR A 243 38.58 4.80 -5.15
CA THR A 243 38.07 6.11 -5.59
C THR A 243 37.21 5.95 -6.85
N ALA A 244 36.10 6.68 -6.95
CA ALA A 244 35.24 6.63 -8.12
C ALA A 244 35.83 7.46 -9.27
N THR A 245 35.68 6.99 -10.51
CA THR A 245 36.11 7.67 -11.74
C THR A 245 35.12 7.39 -12.87
N GLU A 246 35.06 8.27 -13.87
CA GLU A 246 34.20 8.13 -15.05
C GLU A 246 34.80 7.17 -16.10
N THR A 247 36.13 7.06 -16.18
CA THR A 247 36.86 6.21 -17.14
C THR A 247 37.81 5.23 -16.46
N ALA A 248 38.12 4.11 -17.13
CA ALA A 248 39.09 3.16 -16.61
C ALA A 248 40.53 3.60 -16.94
N PRO A 249 41.48 3.48 -16.01
CA PRO A 249 42.89 3.68 -16.35
C PRO A 249 43.34 2.58 -17.32
N SER A 250 44.32 2.88 -18.17
CA SER A 250 44.92 1.90 -19.09
C SER A 250 46.44 1.83 -18.93
N GLY A 251 47.02 0.70 -19.31
CA GLY A 251 48.45 0.41 -19.30
C GLY A 251 48.82 -0.76 -18.39
N GLY A 252 49.90 -1.49 -18.73
CA GLY A 252 50.29 -2.74 -18.05
C GLY A 252 50.64 -2.63 -16.56
N GLY A 253 50.69 -1.42 -15.99
CA GLY A 253 50.78 -1.20 -14.54
C GLY A 253 49.46 -1.33 -13.78
N TRP A 254 48.33 -1.54 -14.48
CA TRP A 254 47.00 -1.71 -13.90
C TRP A 254 46.45 -3.12 -14.09
N LEU A 255 45.80 -3.62 -13.03
CA LEU A 255 45.10 -4.89 -12.96
C LEU A 255 43.60 -4.59 -12.82
N HIS A 256 42.79 -5.12 -13.73
CA HIS A 256 41.36 -4.86 -13.83
C HIS A 256 40.58 -6.09 -13.38
N GLU A 257 39.85 -5.96 -12.27
CA GLU A 257 39.00 -7.00 -11.70
C GLU A 257 37.52 -6.68 -11.91
N ILE A 258 36.67 -7.69 -11.98
CA ILE A 258 35.21 -7.51 -11.98
C ILE A 258 34.80 -6.85 -10.67
N LYS A 259 33.93 -5.82 -10.74
CA LYS A 259 33.26 -5.34 -9.54
C LYS A 259 32.09 -6.26 -9.22
N HIS A 260 32.17 -6.93 -8.06
CA HIS A 260 31.07 -7.67 -7.46
C HIS A 260 30.18 -6.76 -6.59
N ASP A 261 28.96 -7.24 -6.32
CA ASP A 261 27.91 -6.54 -5.57
C ASP A 261 27.48 -7.41 -4.38
N GLY A 262 28.27 -7.40 -3.31
CA GLY A 262 28.10 -8.22 -2.12
C GLY A 262 28.63 -7.59 -0.83
N TYR A 263 28.96 -8.41 0.17
CA TYR A 263 29.53 -7.97 1.44
C TYR A 263 31.03 -8.23 1.49
N ARG A 264 31.84 -7.17 1.50
CA ARG A 264 33.30 -7.27 1.71
C ARG A 264 33.62 -7.72 3.14
N LEU A 265 34.43 -8.78 3.24
CA LEU A 265 34.88 -9.39 4.49
C LEU A 265 36.40 -9.65 4.44
N GLN A 266 37.04 -9.54 5.60
CA GLN A 266 38.42 -9.93 5.81
C GLN A 266 38.45 -11.25 6.58
N ALA A 267 38.89 -12.33 5.91
CA ALA A 267 39.00 -13.66 6.49
C ALA A 267 40.35 -13.82 7.21
N HIS A 268 40.31 -14.00 8.52
CA HIS A 268 41.44 -14.31 9.38
C HIS A 268 41.45 -15.81 9.64
N LEU A 269 42.51 -16.47 9.21
CA LEU A 269 42.70 -17.91 9.37
C LEU A 269 43.77 -18.15 10.44
N GLU A 270 43.49 -19.02 11.41
CA GLU A 270 44.44 -19.46 12.43
C GLU A 270 44.26 -20.95 12.74
N ASN A 271 45.16 -21.79 12.22
CA ASN A 271 45.20 -23.24 12.44
C ASN A 271 43.85 -23.95 12.17
N GLY A 272 43.15 -23.54 11.11
CA GLY A 272 41.83 -24.06 10.73
C GLY A 272 40.64 -23.39 11.46
N ARG A 273 40.89 -22.47 12.39
CA ARG A 273 39.86 -21.53 12.88
C ARG A 273 39.75 -20.35 11.91
N VAL A 274 38.54 -19.86 11.72
CA VAL A 274 38.24 -18.75 10.82
C VAL A 274 37.51 -17.67 11.60
N LYS A 275 37.91 -16.41 11.42
CA LYS A 275 37.11 -15.23 11.75
C LYS A 275 36.85 -14.39 10.51
N LEU A 276 35.62 -13.93 10.34
CA LEU A 276 35.21 -13.07 9.23
C LEU A 276 34.90 -11.68 9.73
N PHE A 277 35.81 -10.74 9.52
CA PHE A 277 35.58 -9.35 9.92
C PHE A 277 34.91 -8.57 8.79
N SER A 278 33.80 -7.91 9.10
CA SER A 278 33.17 -6.94 8.21
C SER A 278 34.10 -5.74 7.94
N ARG A 279 33.75 -4.89 6.96
CA ARG A 279 34.47 -3.64 6.66
C ARG A 279 34.67 -2.69 7.87
N GLN A 280 33.90 -2.85 8.96
CA GLN A 280 34.02 -2.05 10.19
C GLN A 280 34.79 -2.77 11.32
N GLY A 281 35.37 -3.95 11.07
CA GLY A 281 36.06 -4.75 12.09
C GLY A 281 35.13 -5.57 13.00
N LEU A 282 33.82 -5.56 12.76
CA LEU A 282 32.87 -6.42 13.49
C LEU A 282 33.03 -7.87 13.03
N ASP A 283 33.13 -8.80 13.98
CA ASP A 283 33.13 -10.24 13.74
C ASP A 283 31.73 -10.68 13.25
N TRP A 284 31.67 -11.14 12.00
CA TRP A 284 30.47 -11.61 11.31
C TRP A 284 30.55 -13.12 11.01
N THR A 285 31.42 -13.88 11.69
CA THR A 285 31.65 -15.31 11.44
C THR A 285 30.36 -16.13 11.47
N GLU A 286 29.50 -15.89 12.47
CA GLU A 286 28.20 -16.56 12.63
C GLU A 286 27.18 -16.23 11.53
N ARG A 287 27.38 -15.13 10.77
CA ARG A 287 26.48 -14.73 9.68
C ARG A 287 26.73 -15.50 8.38
N PHE A 288 27.89 -16.14 8.24
CA PHE A 288 28.25 -16.89 7.02
C PHE A 288 28.68 -18.34 7.34
N PRO A 289 27.82 -19.13 8.03
CA PRO A 289 28.16 -20.47 8.48
C PRO A 289 28.47 -21.44 7.32
N VAL A 290 28.06 -21.11 6.10
CA VAL A 290 28.30 -21.92 4.88
C VAL A 290 29.67 -21.68 4.22
N VAL A 291 30.32 -20.53 4.42
CA VAL A 291 31.66 -20.24 3.84
C VAL A 291 32.80 -20.50 4.82
N VAL A 292 32.54 -20.40 6.12
CA VAL A 292 33.52 -20.68 7.20
C VAL A 292 34.17 -22.07 7.07
N PRO A 293 33.44 -23.19 6.83
CA PRO A 293 34.05 -24.50 6.65
C PRO A 293 34.95 -24.59 5.41
N ALA A 294 34.69 -23.81 4.36
CA ALA A 294 35.54 -23.80 3.17
C ALA A 294 36.84 -23.02 3.41
N LEU A 295 36.75 -21.86 4.06
CA LEU A 295 37.92 -21.07 4.50
C LEU A 295 38.83 -21.84 5.47
N ALA A 296 38.26 -22.74 6.30
CA ALA A 296 39.01 -23.57 7.23
C ALA A 296 39.92 -24.62 6.55
N GLU A 297 39.66 -24.98 5.30
CA GLU A 297 40.44 -25.97 4.54
C GLU A 297 41.59 -25.36 3.71
N VAL A 298 41.71 -24.02 3.69
CA VAL A 298 42.81 -23.31 3.02
C VAL A 298 44.14 -23.77 3.64
N PRO A 299 45.14 -24.19 2.84
CA PRO A 299 46.38 -24.76 3.36
C PRO A 299 47.34 -23.66 3.86
N ALA A 300 47.01 -23.04 4.99
CA ALA A 300 47.87 -22.11 5.72
C ALA A 300 47.81 -22.37 7.23
N LYS A 301 48.87 -22.03 7.97
CA LYS A 301 48.82 -22.02 9.45
C LYS A 301 48.16 -20.74 9.95
N VAL A 302 48.51 -19.59 9.36
CA VAL A 302 47.93 -18.29 9.66
C VAL A 302 47.88 -17.42 8.40
N ALA A 303 46.73 -16.81 8.11
CA ALA A 303 46.59 -15.94 6.94
C ALA A 303 45.53 -14.84 7.13
N ILE A 304 45.68 -13.73 6.40
CA ILE A 304 44.66 -12.69 6.27
C ILE A 304 44.34 -12.50 4.79
N ILE A 305 43.10 -12.80 4.41
CA ILE A 305 42.59 -12.72 3.04
C ILE A 305 41.48 -11.65 2.97
N ASP A 306 41.57 -10.72 2.03
CA ASP A 306 40.53 -9.72 1.75
C ASP A 306 39.66 -10.22 0.59
N GLY A 307 38.35 -10.17 0.75
CA GLY A 307 37.40 -10.79 -0.17
C GLY A 307 35.98 -10.26 -0.04
N GLU A 308 35.08 -10.83 -0.83
CA GLU A 308 33.67 -10.43 -0.90
C GLU A 308 32.75 -11.66 -0.96
N VAL A 309 31.74 -11.69 -0.08
CA VAL A 309 30.71 -12.74 -0.10
C VAL A 309 29.55 -12.30 -0.97
N LEU A 310 29.15 -13.17 -1.89
CA LEU A 310 28.08 -12.95 -2.86
C LEU A 310 27.28 -14.23 -3.09
N VAL A 311 26.10 -14.10 -3.69
CA VAL A 311 25.32 -15.20 -4.27
C VAL A 311 25.20 -14.95 -5.76
N GLN A 312 25.34 -16.00 -6.59
CA GLN A 312 25.21 -15.90 -8.04
C GLN A 312 23.83 -16.36 -8.52
N THR A 313 23.39 -15.77 -9.63
CA THR A 313 22.30 -16.29 -10.46
C THR A 313 22.76 -17.54 -11.24
N ALA A 314 21.83 -18.27 -11.85
CA ALA A 314 22.14 -19.39 -12.73
C ALA A 314 23.04 -19.04 -13.93
N ALA A 315 23.21 -17.76 -14.25
CA ALA A 315 24.12 -17.25 -15.28
C ALA A 315 25.49 -16.81 -14.74
N GLY A 316 25.84 -17.13 -13.49
CA GLY A 316 27.12 -16.77 -12.85
C GLY A 316 27.25 -15.31 -12.41
N VAL A 317 26.26 -14.45 -12.71
CA VAL A 317 26.27 -13.03 -12.31
C VAL A 317 25.84 -12.89 -10.86
N ALA A 318 26.58 -12.09 -10.08
CA ALA A 318 26.27 -11.80 -8.68
C ALA A 318 24.92 -11.08 -8.48
N SER A 319 24.21 -11.40 -7.40
CA SER A 319 22.89 -10.86 -7.07
C SER A 319 22.80 -10.49 -5.58
N PHE A 320 22.83 -9.19 -5.30
CA PHE A 320 22.69 -8.67 -3.93
C PHE A 320 21.35 -9.05 -3.28
N ALA A 321 20.26 -9.12 -4.05
CA ALA A 321 18.95 -9.55 -3.55
C ALA A 321 19.00 -11.00 -3.04
N MET A 322 19.57 -11.92 -3.82
CA MET A 322 19.72 -13.32 -3.41
C MET A 322 20.66 -13.48 -2.21
N LEU A 323 21.67 -12.62 -2.06
CA LEU A 323 22.55 -12.58 -0.89
C LEU A 323 21.80 -12.13 0.37
N VAL A 324 20.96 -11.10 0.28
CA VAL A 324 20.12 -10.62 1.40
C VAL A 324 19.13 -11.70 1.84
N ASP A 325 18.53 -12.43 0.90
CA ASP A 325 17.59 -13.50 1.23
C ASP A 325 18.29 -14.72 1.84
N ALA A 326 19.45 -15.13 1.30
CA ALA A 326 20.27 -16.21 1.85
C ALA A 326 20.76 -15.93 3.28
N LEU A 327 20.97 -14.65 3.63
CA LEU A 327 21.33 -14.23 4.99
C LEU A 327 20.15 -14.32 5.97
N LYS A 328 18.92 -14.07 5.53
CA LYS A 328 17.72 -14.22 6.38
C LYS A 328 17.38 -15.69 6.65
N SER A 329 17.61 -16.57 5.67
CA SER A 329 17.33 -18.02 5.79
C SER A 329 18.38 -18.81 6.57
N GLY A 330 19.52 -18.21 6.92
CA GLY A 330 20.63 -18.90 7.59
C GLY A 330 21.34 -19.95 6.72
N GLY A 331 21.09 -19.96 5.41
CA GLY A 331 21.64 -20.94 4.48
C GLY A 331 21.32 -20.59 3.02
N GLY A 332 22.26 -20.90 2.12
CA GLY A 332 22.15 -20.67 0.68
C GLY A 332 23.48 -20.84 -0.05
N ASP A 333 23.49 -20.61 -1.36
CA ASP A 333 24.67 -20.75 -2.25
C ASP A 333 25.57 -19.50 -2.24
N MET A 334 25.96 -19.10 -1.02
CA MET A 334 26.97 -18.07 -0.81
C MET A 334 28.36 -18.59 -1.21
N LEU A 335 29.09 -17.75 -1.93
CA LEU A 335 30.48 -17.92 -2.36
C LEU A 335 31.34 -16.79 -1.77
N PHE A 336 32.58 -17.08 -1.41
CA PHE A 336 33.59 -16.09 -1.01
C PHE A 336 34.59 -15.89 -2.15
N TYR A 337 34.61 -14.68 -2.72
CA TYR A 337 35.59 -14.25 -3.73
C TYR A 337 36.77 -13.54 -3.06
N ALA A 338 37.91 -14.22 -2.99
CA ALA A 338 39.16 -13.68 -2.44
C ALA A 338 39.91 -12.85 -3.49
N PHE A 339 40.29 -11.62 -3.18
CA PHE A 339 40.97 -10.74 -4.16
C PHE A 339 42.34 -10.18 -3.73
N ASP A 340 42.71 -10.26 -2.45
CA ASP A 340 44.03 -9.84 -1.95
C ASP A 340 44.47 -10.70 -0.74
N LEU A 341 45.79 -10.85 -0.55
CA LEU A 341 46.41 -11.62 0.53
C LEU A 341 47.34 -10.69 1.32
N LEU A 342 46.99 -10.40 2.57
CA LEU A 342 47.64 -9.35 3.37
C LEU A 342 48.71 -9.92 4.32
N TYR A 343 48.57 -11.18 4.72
CA TYR A 343 49.48 -11.86 5.64
C TYR A 343 49.45 -13.36 5.38
N LEU A 344 50.61 -14.04 5.49
CA LEU A 344 50.74 -15.50 5.37
C LEU A 344 51.89 -16.03 6.24
N ASP A 345 51.61 -17.05 7.06
CA ASP A 345 52.58 -17.94 7.74
C ASP A 345 53.80 -17.26 8.41
N GLY A 346 53.60 -16.09 9.03
CA GLY A 346 54.64 -15.35 9.75
C GLY A 346 55.15 -14.09 9.04
N PHE A 347 54.54 -13.71 7.91
CA PHE A 347 54.97 -12.58 7.09
C PHE A 347 53.80 -11.64 6.78
N ASP A 348 54.00 -10.36 7.08
CA ASP A 348 53.21 -9.24 6.57
C ASP A 348 53.57 -9.00 5.11
N LEU A 349 52.55 -9.05 4.25
CA LEU A 349 52.66 -8.86 2.81
C LEU A 349 52.16 -7.48 2.38
N SER A 350 51.66 -6.62 3.27
CA SER A 350 51.07 -5.33 2.93
C SER A 350 52.00 -4.40 2.13
N GLU A 351 53.31 -4.45 2.37
CA GLU A 351 54.33 -3.71 1.60
C GLU A 351 54.73 -4.37 0.27
N ALA A 352 54.36 -5.64 0.05
CA ALA A 352 54.63 -6.36 -1.20
C ALA A 352 53.77 -5.80 -2.35
N PRO A 353 54.25 -5.82 -3.61
CA PRO A 353 53.44 -5.45 -4.77
C PRO A 353 52.14 -6.27 -4.87
N LEU A 354 51.01 -5.64 -5.19
CA LEU A 354 49.72 -6.31 -5.38
C LEU A 354 49.80 -7.55 -6.29
N GLY A 355 50.56 -7.48 -7.40
CA GLY A 355 50.74 -8.62 -8.30
C GLY A 355 51.33 -9.86 -7.60
N ALA A 356 52.31 -9.67 -6.71
CA ALA A 356 52.92 -10.77 -5.94
C ALA A 356 51.93 -11.36 -4.91
N ARG A 357 51.16 -10.49 -4.22
CA ARG A 357 50.12 -10.92 -3.28
C ARG A 357 49.00 -11.72 -3.96
N LYS A 358 48.57 -11.28 -5.15
CA LYS A 358 47.57 -11.97 -5.98
C LYS A 358 48.08 -13.31 -6.52
N ALA A 359 49.33 -13.40 -6.95
CA ALA A 359 49.93 -14.67 -7.39
C ALA A 359 49.98 -15.70 -6.24
N ALA A 360 50.45 -15.29 -5.06
CA ALA A 360 50.43 -16.12 -3.85
C ALA A 360 49.01 -16.54 -3.45
N LEU A 361 48.01 -15.64 -3.56
CA LEU A 361 46.62 -15.98 -3.27
C LEU A 361 46.05 -17.03 -4.25
N ALA A 362 46.39 -16.93 -5.54
CA ALA A 362 45.95 -17.89 -6.55
C ALA A 362 46.52 -19.29 -6.28
N GLU A 363 47.82 -19.39 -5.99
CA GLU A 363 48.49 -20.65 -5.63
C GLU A 363 47.93 -21.25 -4.32
N LEU A 364 47.68 -20.41 -3.30
CA LEU A 364 47.09 -20.83 -2.03
C LEU A 364 45.66 -21.38 -2.18
N LEU A 365 44.93 -20.97 -3.22
CA LEU A 365 43.54 -21.38 -3.49
C LEU A 365 43.39 -22.36 -4.67
N ALA A 366 44.48 -22.83 -5.27
CA ALA A 366 44.43 -23.69 -6.47
C ALA A 366 43.60 -24.97 -6.25
N ASP A 367 43.72 -25.61 -5.08
CA ASP A 367 42.97 -26.82 -4.70
C ASP A 367 41.48 -26.58 -4.38
N ALA A 368 41.00 -25.33 -4.34
CA ALA A 368 39.64 -25.01 -3.90
C ALA A 368 38.55 -25.32 -4.95
N GLY A 369 38.92 -25.30 -6.23
CA GLY A 369 38.11 -25.73 -7.39
C GLY A 369 36.85 -24.91 -7.71
N ASP A 370 36.44 -24.92 -8.98
CA ASP A 370 35.25 -24.18 -9.47
C ASP A 370 33.90 -24.74 -8.98
N ALA A 371 33.91 -25.85 -8.24
CA ALA A 371 32.75 -26.41 -7.55
C ALA A 371 32.71 -26.10 -6.03
N GLY A 372 33.78 -25.54 -5.45
CA GLY A 372 33.85 -25.23 -4.02
C GLY A 372 33.03 -23.99 -3.63
N ARG A 373 33.18 -23.51 -2.39
CA ARG A 373 32.60 -22.21 -1.94
C ARG A 373 33.59 -21.04 -1.92
N LEU A 374 34.88 -21.30 -2.22
CA LEU A 374 35.91 -20.27 -2.38
C LEU A 374 36.22 -20.05 -3.86
N ARG A 375 36.38 -18.80 -4.27
CA ARG A 375 36.88 -18.42 -5.59
C ARG A 375 38.00 -17.40 -5.47
N TYR A 376 38.96 -17.48 -6.38
CA TYR A 376 39.92 -16.41 -6.60
C TYR A 376 39.31 -15.37 -7.55
N SER A 377 39.40 -14.08 -7.18
CA SER A 377 39.01 -12.96 -8.03
C SER A 377 40.14 -12.65 -8.99
N ASP A 378 40.06 -13.24 -10.18
CA ASP A 378 41.06 -13.03 -11.22
C ASP A 378 40.96 -11.65 -11.90
N HIS A 379 41.96 -11.32 -12.69
CA HIS A 379 42.24 -9.98 -13.15
C HIS A 379 42.84 -9.95 -14.55
N ILE A 380 42.57 -8.89 -15.29
CA ILE A 380 43.13 -8.65 -16.63
C ILE A 380 44.09 -7.47 -16.54
N ALA A 381 45.31 -7.61 -17.05
CA ALA A 381 46.26 -6.51 -17.14
C ALA A 381 46.12 -5.76 -18.48
N GLY A 382 46.34 -4.44 -18.49
CA GLY A 382 46.47 -3.66 -19.74
C GLY A 382 45.36 -2.65 -20.01
N ASP A 383 44.49 -2.92 -21.00
CA ASP A 383 43.46 -1.96 -21.47
C ASP A 383 42.21 -2.02 -20.59
N GLY A 384 42.18 -1.16 -19.57
CA GLY A 384 41.05 -1.06 -18.65
C GLY A 384 39.75 -0.62 -19.31
N ASP A 385 39.79 0.14 -20.40
CA ASP A 385 38.59 0.57 -21.13
C ASP A 385 38.04 -0.57 -21.99
N ALA A 386 38.88 -1.45 -22.55
CA ALA A 386 38.43 -2.71 -23.13
C ALA A 386 37.82 -3.63 -22.08
N VAL A 387 38.48 -3.83 -20.93
CA VAL A 387 37.96 -4.68 -19.84
C VAL A 387 36.65 -4.12 -19.30
N PHE A 388 36.55 -2.81 -19.08
CA PHE A 388 35.34 -2.13 -18.67
C PHE A 388 34.22 -2.33 -19.70
N ARG A 389 34.47 -2.08 -20.99
CA ARG A 389 33.47 -2.34 -22.06
C ARG A 389 33.00 -3.80 -22.10
N HIS A 390 33.87 -4.76 -21.85
CA HIS A 390 33.48 -6.19 -21.84
C HIS A 390 32.67 -6.55 -20.59
N ALA A 391 33.13 -6.14 -19.40
CA ALA A 391 32.37 -6.30 -18.16
C ALA A 391 30.99 -5.62 -18.25
N SER A 392 30.93 -4.44 -18.89
CA SER A 392 29.69 -3.74 -19.19
C SER A 392 28.76 -4.62 -20.03
N ARG A 393 29.17 -5.07 -21.23
CA ARG A 393 28.36 -5.94 -22.11
C ARG A 393 27.83 -7.19 -21.42
N LEU A 394 28.60 -7.77 -20.50
CA LEU A 394 28.22 -8.96 -19.73
C LEU A 394 27.19 -8.71 -18.61
N GLY A 395 26.77 -7.45 -18.39
CA GLY A 395 25.77 -7.11 -17.37
C GLY A 395 26.34 -7.05 -15.95
N LEU A 396 27.65 -6.96 -15.81
CA LEU A 396 28.34 -6.83 -14.52
C LEU A 396 28.27 -5.36 -14.03
N GLU A 397 28.39 -5.14 -12.72
CA GLU A 397 28.23 -3.81 -12.12
C GLU A 397 29.31 -2.81 -12.58
N GLY A 398 30.46 -3.31 -13.03
CA GLY A 398 31.59 -2.52 -13.49
C GLY A 398 32.91 -3.21 -13.20
N ILE A 399 33.98 -2.44 -13.02
CA ILE A 399 35.33 -2.96 -12.72
C ILE A 399 36.00 -2.19 -11.57
N ILE A 400 36.90 -2.87 -10.88
CA ILE A 400 37.87 -2.29 -9.96
C ILE A 400 39.25 -2.37 -10.62
N SER A 401 39.88 -1.22 -10.86
CA SER A 401 41.23 -1.13 -11.45
C SER A 401 42.23 -0.83 -10.34
N LYS A 402 43.23 -1.68 -10.16
CA LYS A 402 44.22 -1.62 -9.08
C LYS A 402 45.64 -1.54 -9.65
N GLN A 403 46.52 -0.70 -9.11
CA GLN A 403 47.91 -0.65 -9.56
C GLN A 403 48.70 -1.89 -9.13
N ALA A 404 49.27 -2.62 -10.08
CA ALA A 404 49.99 -3.88 -9.88
C ALA A 404 51.17 -3.77 -8.90
N ALA A 405 51.87 -2.64 -8.96
CA ALA A 405 53.03 -2.34 -8.12
C ALA A 405 52.67 -1.74 -6.75
N SER A 406 51.38 -1.48 -6.46
CA SER A 406 50.99 -0.76 -5.25
C SER A 406 50.99 -1.66 -3.99
N PRO A 407 51.49 -1.15 -2.85
CA PRO A 407 51.32 -1.80 -1.55
C PRO A 407 49.86 -1.64 -1.08
N TYR A 408 49.44 -2.49 -0.16
CA TYR A 408 48.15 -2.35 0.51
C TYR A 408 48.17 -1.14 1.45
N ARG A 409 47.11 -0.33 1.43
CA ARG A 409 47.00 0.91 2.21
C ARG A 409 45.58 1.10 2.69
N SER A 410 45.38 1.20 4.00
CA SER A 410 44.07 1.45 4.62
C SER A 410 43.47 2.79 4.17
N GLY A 411 42.15 2.89 4.21
CA GLY A 411 41.43 4.10 3.82
C GLY A 411 41.36 4.32 2.31
N ARG A 412 41.00 5.55 1.89
CA ARG A 412 40.73 5.87 0.47
C ARG A 412 42.02 6.18 -0.31
N VAL A 413 42.22 5.48 -1.41
CA VAL A 413 43.41 5.61 -2.27
C VAL A 413 43.08 5.91 -3.73
N LYS A 414 44.04 6.46 -4.47
CA LYS A 414 43.99 6.62 -5.94
C LYS A 414 44.59 5.42 -6.71
N THR A 415 45.31 4.53 -6.02
CA THR A 415 45.87 3.30 -6.60
C THR A 415 44.82 2.22 -6.86
N TRP A 416 43.62 2.37 -6.30
CA TRP A 416 42.42 1.56 -6.56
C TRP A 416 41.31 2.50 -7.06
N LEU A 417 40.83 2.26 -8.28
CA LEU A 417 39.78 3.04 -8.94
C LEU A 417 38.58 2.13 -9.22
N LYS A 418 37.36 2.67 -9.12
CA LYS A 418 36.13 1.97 -9.51
C LYS A 418 35.43 2.70 -10.65
N VAL A 419 35.06 1.94 -11.67
CA VAL A 419 34.25 2.39 -12.82
C VAL A 419 32.98 1.55 -12.82
N LYS A 420 31.82 2.19 -12.87
CA LYS A 420 30.52 1.48 -12.88
C LYS A 420 29.95 1.42 -14.28
N SER A 421 29.48 0.25 -14.68
CA SER A 421 28.89 0.03 -16.01
C SER A 421 27.55 0.74 -16.13
N SER A 422 27.42 1.55 -17.17
CA SER A 422 26.23 1.53 -18.01
C SER A 422 26.61 0.98 -19.39
N GLN A 423 25.80 0.07 -19.91
CA GLN A 423 25.89 -0.39 -21.29
C GLN A 423 25.25 0.66 -22.21
N SER A 424 25.70 0.74 -23.46
CA SER A 424 24.97 1.38 -24.55
C SER A 424 24.99 0.44 -25.75
N ASP A 425 23.86 0.26 -26.42
CA ASP A 425 23.74 -0.60 -27.60
C ASP A 425 22.62 -0.09 -28.52
N SER A 426 22.67 -0.48 -29.79
CA SER A 426 21.67 -0.09 -30.80
C SER A 426 20.58 -1.15 -30.92
N PHE A 427 19.32 -0.71 -30.83
CA PHE A 427 18.16 -1.59 -30.88
C PHE A 427 17.17 -1.15 -31.95
N VAL A 428 16.63 -2.13 -32.67
CA VAL A 428 15.64 -1.92 -33.73
C VAL A 428 14.33 -1.49 -33.10
N ILE A 429 13.74 -0.42 -33.63
CA ILE A 429 12.46 0.10 -33.17
C ILE A 429 11.36 -0.73 -33.82
N ALA A 430 10.68 -1.53 -33.00
CA ALA A 430 9.53 -2.33 -33.41
C ALA A 430 8.22 -1.51 -33.37
N GLY A 431 8.16 -0.51 -32.51
CA GLY A 431 7.01 0.34 -32.30
C GLY A 431 7.32 1.47 -31.34
N PHE A 432 6.38 2.40 -31.19
CA PHE A 432 6.48 3.49 -30.23
C PHE A 432 5.13 3.75 -29.56
N VAL A 433 5.16 4.20 -28.31
CA VAL A 433 4.01 4.77 -27.63
C VAL A 433 4.10 6.29 -27.81
N PRO A 434 3.07 6.96 -28.36
CA PRO A 434 3.02 8.42 -28.41
C PRO A 434 3.13 9.04 -27.01
N SER A 435 3.70 10.24 -26.91
CA SER A 435 3.64 11.01 -25.67
C SER A 435 2.20 11.38 -25.35
N THR A 436 1.85 11.38 -24.06
CA THR A 436 0.53 11.87 -23.61
C THR A 436 0.41 13.39 -23.65
N VAL A 437 1.54 14.10 -23.71
CA VAL A 437 1.59 15.57 -23.77
C VAL A 437 1.55 16.06 -25.22
N ASP A 438 2.12 15.30 -26.15
CA ASP A 438 2.14 15.64 -27.59
C ASP A 438 1.97 14.36 -28.44
N PRO A 439 0.81 14.16 -29.10
CA PRO A 439 0.57 13.01 -29.98
C PRO A 439 1.51 12.91 -31.19
N LYS A 440 2.27 13.99 -31.48
CA LYS A 440 3.34 14.06 -32.48
C LYS A 440 4.74 13.94 -31.88
N SER A 441 4.84 13.40 -30.68
CA SER A 441 6.09 13.05 -29.99
C SER A 441 6.08 11.59 -29.55
N VAL A 442 7.25 10.96 -29.43
CA VAL A 442 7.40 9.65 -28.77
C VAL A 442 7.49 9.82 -27.26
N GLY A 443 6.66 9.06 -26.52
CA GLY A 443 6.74 8.93 -25.06
C GLY A 443 7.54 7.70 -24.60
N ALA A 444 7.51 6.62 -25.39
CA ALA A 444 8.41 5.47 -25.21
C ALA A 444 8.65 4.71 -26.52
N LEU A 445 9.83 4.13 -26.68
CA LEU A 445 10.14 3.18 -27.76
C LEU A 445 9.96 1.73 -27.28
N VAL A 446 9.45 0.88 -28.16
CA VAL A 446 9.42 -0.58 -28.04
C VAL A 446 10.55 -1.14 -28.91
N LEU A 447 11.44 -1.89 -28.27
CA LEU A 447 12.75 -2.23 -28.81
C LEU A 447 12.85 -3.74 -29.05
N GLY A 448 13.49 -4.10 -30.16
CA GLY A 448 13.84 -5.47 -30.50
C GLY A 448 15.26 -5.61 -31.05
N GLU A 449 15.71 -6.85 -31.17
CA GLU A 449 16.94 -7.23 -31.87
C GLU A 449 16.65 -8.40 -32.83
N TYR A 450 17.40 -8.52 -33.92
CA TYR A 450 17.23 -9.64 -34.86
C TYR A 450 18.05 -10.85 -34.40
N ALA A 451 17.37 -11.98 -34.20
CA ALA A 451 17.96 -13.30 -34.02
C ALA A 451 17.81 -14.08 -35.34
N GLY A 452 18.83 -14.02 -36.19
CA GLY A 452 18.72 -14.45 -37.59
C GLY A 452 17.68 -13.61 -38.34
N SER A 453 16.75 -14.24 -39.05
CA SER A 453 15.67 -13.53 -39.77
C SER A 453 14.49 -13.09 -38.89
N ARG A 454 14.50 -13.37 -37.58
CA ARG A 454 13.37 -13.10 -36.67
C ARG A 454 13.69 -11.99 -35.68
N LEU A 455 12.83 -10.97 -35.60
CA LEU A 455 12.90 -9.93 -34.57
C LEU A 455 12.38 -10.47 -33.21
N VAL A 456 13.13 -10.24 -32.14
CA VAL A 456 12.79 -10.64 -30.75
C VAL A 456 12.77 -9.42 -29.82
N PRO A 457 11.90 -9.39 -28.79
CA PRO A 457 11.75 -8.22 -27.91
C PRO A 457 12.89 -8.09 -26.91
N VAL A 458 13.41 -6.87 -26.72
CA VAL A 458 14.46 -6.58 -25.72
C VAL A 458 14.03 -5.59 -24.64
N GLY A 459 12.83 -5.04 -24.72
CA GLY A 459 12.24 -4.16 -23.69
C GLY A 459 11.74 -2.83 -24.25
N HIS A 460 11.65 -1.84 -23.39
CA HIS A 460 11.15 -0.51 -23.74
C HIS A 460 12.02 0.60 -23.12
N CYS A 461 12.05 1.76 -23.78
CA CYS A 461 12.75 2.94 -23.30
C CYS A 461 11.81 4.15 -23.29
N GLY A 462 11.52 4.67 -22.09
CA GLY A 462 10.64 5.83 -21.87
C GLY A 462 11.34 7.00 -21.16
N SER A 463 12.66 7.12 -21.30
CA SER A 463 13.45 8.20 -20.68
C SER A 463 14.64 8.56 -21.57
N GLY A 464 15.20 9.76 -21.43
CA GLY A 464 16.35 10.23 -22.24
C GLY A 464 16.00 11.05 -23.48
N PHE A 465 14.72 11.12 -23.86
CA PHE A 465 14.24 12.02 -24.91
C PHE A 465 14.20 13.47 -24.40
N THR A 466 14.49 14.42 -25.29
CA THR A 466 14.11 15.83 -25.13
C THR A 466 12.85 16.09 -25.96
N ALA A 467 12.14 17.21 -25.73
CA ALA A 467 10.98 17.55 -26.55
C ALA A 467 11.30 17.62 -28.06
N ALA A 468 12.52 18.06 -28.42
CA ALA A 468 12.99 18.09 -29.80
C ALA A 468 13.23 16.68 -30.35
N SER A 469 13.97 15.82 -29.64
CA SER A 469 14.25 14.46 -30.13
C SER A 469 13.01 13.56 -30.13
N ALA A 470 12.09 13.73 -29.17
CA ALA A 470 10.81 13.01 -29.15
C ALA A 470 9.95 13.28 -30.40
N ARG A 471 9.90 14.55 -30.86
CA ARG A 471 9.19 14.94 -32.09
C ARG A 471 9.89 14.43 -33.34
N GLU A 472 11.21 14.53 -33.40
CA GLU A 472 11.97 14.07 -34.56
C GLU A 472 11.87 12.55 -34.75
N VAL A 473 12.02 11.78 -33.66
CA VAL A 473 11.82 10.33 -33.64
C VAL A 473 10.38 9.98 -34.06
N TRP A 474 9.37 10.72 -33.59
CA TRP A 474 7.99 10.53 -34.06
C TRP A 474 7.82 10.81 -35.55
N ARG A 475 8.35 11.94 -36.05
CA ARG A 475 8.26 12.36 -37.45
C ARG A 475 8.84 11.31 -38.41
N ARG A 476 9.86 10.59 -37.96
CA ARG A 476 10.51 9.49 -38.68
C ARG A 476 9.72 8.17 -38.63
N LEU A 477 9.07 7.86 -37.50
CA LEU A 477 8.41 6.57 -37.25
C LEU A 477 6.91 6.55 -37.64
N ASP A 478 6.20 7.68 -37.54
CA ASP A 478 4.76 7.75 -37.82
C ASP A 478 4.39 7.47 -39.32
N PRO A 479 5.24 7.79 -40.31
CA PRO A 479 5.05 7.33 -41.69
C PRO A 479 5.24 5.82 -41.89
N LEU A 480 6.00 5.17 -41.00
CA LEU A 480 6.38 3.74 -41.09
C LEU A 480 5.38 2.81 -40.38
N ARG A 481 4.20 3.31 -39.99
CA ARG A 481 3.22 2.51 -39.22
C ARG A 481 2.72 1.31 -39.98
N THR A 482 2.63 0.17 -39.29
CA THR A 482 2.06 -1.08 -39.79
C THR A 482 0.95 -1.57 -38.87
N THR A 483 -0.01 -2.30 -39.43
CA THR A 483 -1.07 -2.99 -38.67
C THR A 483 -0.64 -4.36 -38.16
N THR A 484 0.48 -4.90 -38.65
CA THR A 484 0.99 -6.23 -38.27
C THR A 484 2.13 -6.07 -37.27
N PRO A 485 2.01 -6.54 -36.01
CA PRO A 485 3.07 -6.44 -35.02
C PRO A 485 4.36 -7.14 -35.50
N PRO A 486 5.51 -6.45 -35.61
CA PRO A 486 6.78 -7.07 -36.00
C PRO A 486 7.38 -7.95 -34.89
N LEU A 487 6.89 -7.83 -33.65
CA LEU A 487 7.22 -8.66 -32.51
C LEU A 487 6.05 -9.60 -32.18
N LYS A 488 6.30 -10.91 -32.13
CA LYS A 488 5.26 -11.94 -31.91
C LYS A 488 4.85 -12.17 -30.45
N ASP A 489 5.51 -11.54 -29.48
CA ASP A 489 5.24 -11.74 -28.05
C ASP A 489 4.82 -10.41 -27.42
N GLU A 490 3.51 -10.26 -27.20
CA GLU A 490 2.90 -9.01 -26.72
C GLU A 490 3.09 -8.80 -25.21
N THR A 491 3.50 -9.84 -24.48
CA THR A 491 3.46 -9.87 -23.00
C THR A 491 4.41 -8.87 -22.31
N ALA A 492 5.41 -8.35 -23.02
CA ALA A 492 6.39 -7.40 -22.52
C ALA A 492 6.19 -5.94 -22.99
N SER A 493 5.18 -5.66 -23.82
CA SER A 493 4.99 -4.33 -24.45
C SER A 493 4.06 -3.41 -23.64
N PRO A 494 4.35 -2.09 -23.53
CA PRO A 494 3.44 -1.14 -22.89
C PRO A 494 2.09 -1.04 -23.63
N LYS A 495 1.01 -0.64 -22.94
CA LYS A 495 -0.27 -0.39 -23.63
C LYS A 495 -0.18 0.84 -24.54
N GLY A 496 -0.79 0.74 -25.73
CA GLY A 496 -0.86 1.86 -26.69
C GLY A 496 0.28 1.95 -27.70
N VAL A 497 1.00 0.85 -27.97
CA VAL A 497 2.03 0.81 -29.03
C VAL A 497 1.42 1.07 -30.40
N ARG A 498 2.01 2.00 -31.16
CA ARG A 498 1.90 2.07 -32.62
C ARG A 498 3.05 1.24 -33.20
N TRP A 499 2.72 0.11 -33.81
CA TRP A 499 3.69 -0.73 -34.50
C TRP A 499 4.20 -0.04 -35.76
N VAL A 500 5.48 -0.21 -36.05
CA VAL A 500 6.13 0.33 -37.26
C VAL A 500 6.87 -0.78 -37.99
N GLU A 501 7.12 -0.60 -39.28
CA GLU A 501 8.09 -1.43 -39.96
C GLU A 501 9.45 -1.30 -39.26
N PRO A 502 10.11 -2.42 -38.90
CA PRO A 502 11.35 -2.40 -38.12
C PRO A 502 12.54 -2.05 -39.02
N VAL A 503 12.55 -0.81 -39.55
CA VAL A 503 13.49 -0.23 -40.52
C VAL A 503 14.37 0.89 -39.94
N LEU A 504 14.18 1.26 -38.67
CA LEU A 504 14.96 2.24 -37.92
C LEU A 504 15.40 1.67 -36.57
N SER A 505 16.51 2.18 -36.04
CA SER A 505 17.05 1.79 -34.73
C SER A 505 17.27 3.02 -33.82
N ALA A 506 17.50 2.80 -32.54
CA ALA A 506 17.91 3.82 -31.58
C ALA A 506 19.08 3.33 -30.71
N GLU A 507 20.01 4.22 -30.36
CA GLU A 507 21.01 3.94 -29.34
C GLU A 507 20.41 4.18 -27.94
N ILE A 508 20.57 3.19 -27.06
CA ILE A 508 19.97 3.16 -25.73
C ILE A 508 21.03 2.82 -24.69
N GLU A 509 21.18 3.67 -23.67
CA GLU A 509 22.02 3.41 -22.51
C GLU A 509 21.20 2.65 -21.44
N TYR A 510 21.71 1.55 -20.89
CA TYR A 510 21.01 0.69 -19.91
C TYR A 510 21.98 0.04 -18.91
N ARG A 511 21.50 -0.36 -17.72
CA ARG A 511 22.35 -0.87 -16.62
C ARG A 511 22.48 -2.41 -16.57
N GLY A 512 22.23 -3.09 -17.69
CA GLY A 512 22.28 -4.55 -17.79
C GLY A 512 20.98 -5.19 -18.26
N ARG A 513 21.04 -6.44 -18.71
CA ARG A 513 19.87 -7.24 -19.12
C ARG A 513 19.31 -8.06 -17.93
N THR A 514 18.10 -8.61 -18.10
CA THR A 514 17.53 -9.66 -17.25
C THR A 514 17.89 -11.04 -17.79
N GLY A 515 17.62 -12.12 -17.04
CA GLY A 515 17.82 -13.49 -17.52
C GLY A 515 16.97 -13.87 -18.74
N GLY A 516 15.92 -13.10 -19.05
CA GLY A 516 15.13 -13.21 -20.28
C GLY A 516 15.55 -12.25 -21.40
N GLY A 517 16.75 -11.64 -21.32
CA GLY A 517 17.31 -10.78 -22.37
C GLY A 517 16.87 -9.32 -22.36
N LEU A 518 15.92 -8.92 -21.49
CA LEU A 518 15.35 -7.56 -21.48
C LEU A 518 16.28 -6.53 -20.82
N ILE A 519 16.46 -5.36 -21.41
CA ILE A 519 17.30 -4.27 -20.88
C ILE A 519 16.65 -3.56 -19.67
N ARG A 520 17.46 -3.17 -18.67
CA ARG A 520 17.02 -2.48 -17.44
C ARG A 520 17.55 -1.05 -17.34
N HIS A 521 16.72 -0.13 -16.86
CA HIS A 521 17.04 1.30 -16.75
C HIS A 521 17.45 1.94 -18.08
N ALA A 522 16.66 1.69 -19.14
CA ALA A 522 16.90 2.16 -20.49
C ALA A 522 16.67 3.68 -20.65
N VAL A 523 17.69 4.37 -21.19
CA VAL A 523 17.73 5.81 -21.44
C VAL A 523 18.13 6.04 -22.90
N PHE A 524 17.26 6.67 -23.67
CA PHE A 524 17.48 7.02 -25.07
C PHE A 524 18.68 7.98 -25.19
N ARG A 525 19.46 7.78 -26.26
CA ARG A 525 20.57 8.64 -26.64
C ARG A 525 20.24 9.34 -27.94
N GLU A 526 20.16 8.58 -29.03
CA GLU A 526 19.84 9.11 -30.36
C GLU A 526 19.21 8.07 -31.29
N LEU A 527 18.77 8.53 -32.47
CA LEU A 527 18.14 7.71 -33.51
C LEU A 527 19.19 7.31 -34.55
N VAL A 528 19.22 6.03 -34.91
CA VAL A 528 20.17 5.45 -35.87
C VAL A 528 19.46 5.17 -37.19
N GLU A 529 20.09 5.49 -38.32
CA GLU A 529 19.50 5.32 -39.64
C GLU A 529 19.57 3.88 -40.15
N GLY A 530 18.48 3.41 -40.77
CA GLY A 530 18.39 2.10 -41.40
C GLY A 530 18.15 0.92 -40.44
N LYS A 531 18.02 -0.28 -41.02
CA LYS A 531 18.02 -1.54 -40.26
C LYS A 531 19.43 -1.81 -39.78
N VAL A 532 19.67 -1.62 -38.48
CA VAL A 532 20.84 -2.24 -37.86
C VAL A 532 20.55 -3.75 -37.77
N ALA A 533 21.14 -4.51 -38.68
CA ALA A 533 21.34 -5.93 -38.45
C ALA A 533 22.38 -6.02 -37.32
N ASN A 534 22.01 -6.59 -36.17
CA ASN A 534 22.87 -6.63 -34.97
C ASN A 534 24.00 -7.69 -35.08
N ASP A 535 24.60 -7.83 -36.26
CA ASP A 535 25.96 -8.33 -36.39
C ASP A 535 26.92 -7.19 -35.97
N ARG A 536 27.40 -7.25 -34.73
CA ARG A 536 28.39 -6.31 -34.17
C ARG A 536 29.58 -6.16 -35.14
N PRO A 537 30.08 -4.95 -35.45
CA PRO A 537 30.71 -4.14 -34.38
C PRO A 537 30.85 -2.59 -34.54
N ARG A 538 31.06 -1.93 -33.37
CA ARG A 538 32.04 -0.85 -33.07
C ARG A 538 31.69 0.67 -33.13
N GLU A 539 31.99 1.30 -31.98
CA GLU A 539 32.36 2.71 -31.70
C GLU A 539 31.29 3.83 -31.78
N ALA A 540 31.51 4.90 -31.01
CA ALA A 540 30.49 5.86 -30.54
C ALA A 540 30.92 7.34 -30.68
N ALA A 541 30.01 8.29 -30.43
CA ALA A 541 30.30 9.74 -30.38
C ALA A 541 29.73 10.43 -29.10
N PRO A 542 30.34 11.54 -28.59
CA PRO A 542 30.05 12.08 -27.26
C PRO A 542 29.31 13.45 -27.19
N ARG A 543 28.80 13.77 -25.99
CA ARG A 543 27.94 14.95 -25.65
C ARG A 543 28.72 16.19 -25.18
N PRO A 544 28.10 17.39 -25.09
CA PRO A 544 28.52 18.50 -24.23
C PRO A 544 27.69 18.66 -22.92
N ARG A 545 28.26 19.40 -21.95
CA ARG A 545 27.77 19.67 -20.55
C ARG A 545 27.54 21.19 -20.30
N SER A 546 26.81 21.57 -19.24
CA SER A 546 26.84 22.95 -18.67
C SER A 546 26.67 23.01 -17.12
N LYS A 547 26.78 24.22 -16.51
CA LYS A 547 27.09 24.56 -15.09
C LYS A 547 26.40 25.88 -14.67
N ALA A 548 26.27 26.35 -13.41
CA ALA A 548 26.24 25.82 -12.02
C ALA A 548 26.07 27.02 -11.01
N LYS A 549 26.10 26.77 -9.68
CA LYS A 549 26.00 27.70 -8.49
C LYS A 549 24.55 27.97 -8.01
N GLY A 550 24.17 28.31 -6.77
CA GLY A 550 24.83 28.59 -5.47
C GLY A 550 23.93 29.53 -4.62
N ASP A 551 23.96 29.69 -3.28
CA ASP A 551 24.72 29.10 -2.15
C ASP A 551 24.06 29.49 -0.77
N ALA A 552 24.43 28.84 0.35
CA ALA A 552 24.27 29.19 1.81
C ALA A 552 23.00 28.87 2.69
N GLU A 553 23.23 28.07 3.76
CA GLU A 553 22.55 27.91 5.09
C GLU A 553 21.04 27.55 5.22
N PRO A 554 20.53 27.04 6.39
CA PRO A 554 21.18 26.42 7.56
C PRO A 554 20.81 24.92 7.76
N THR A 555 21.72 24.09 8.26
CA THR A 555 21.46 22.64 8.42
C THR A 555 20.71 22.27 9.71
N VAL A 556 19.42 21.95 9.58
CA VAL A 556 18.67 21.17 10.59
C VAL A 556 19.39 19.82 10.80
N ARG A 557 19.86 19.54 12.02
CA ARG A 557 20.67 18.35 12.30
C ARG A 557 19.81 17.08 12.29
N LEU A 558 19.88 16.31 11.20
CA LEU A 558 19.21 15.02 11.10
C LEU A 558 19.87 13.97 12.01
N THR A 559 19.09 13.42 12.94
CA THR A 559 19.49 12.22 13.70
C THR A 559 19.05 10.96 12.94
N ASN A 560 19.84 9.90 13.02
CA ASN A 560 19.61 8.65 12.27
C ASN A 560 19.34 8.87 10.75
N PRO A 561 20.19 9.64 10.02
CA PRO A 561 19.96 9.97 8.61
C PRO A 561 19.83 8.74 7.71
N GLY A 562 20.56 7.66 8.00
CA GLY A 562 20.46 6.38 7.28
C GLY A 562 19.23 5.53 7.59
N ARG A 563 18.31 5.97 8.45
CA ARG A 563 17.08 5.23 8.77
C ARG A 563 16.21 5.10 7.53
N LEU A 564 15.82 3.87 7.17
CA LEU A 564 14.92 3.62 6.04
C LEU A 564 13.49 4.06 6.39
N LEU A 565 12.94 4.96 5.57
CA LEU A 565 11.53 5.38 5.67
C LEU A 565 10.65 4.59 4.69
N TRP A 566 11.16 4.27 3.50
CA TRP A 566 10.58 3.28 2.58
C TRP A 566 11.61 2.18 2.31
N PRO A 567 11.58 1.07 3.08
CA PRO A 567 12.57 0.00 2.96
C PRO A 567 12.66 -0.60 1.56
N ASP A 568 11.51 -0.87 0.92
CA ASP A 568 11.44 -1.54 -0.39
C ASP A 568 11.94 -0.67 -1.56
N GLN A 569 11.98 0.66 -1.35
CA GLN A 569 12.56 1.63 -2.30
C GLN A 569 13.97 2.08 -1.88
N GLY A 570 14.49 1.62 -0.74
CA GLY A 570 15.77 2.03 -0.18
C GLY A 570 15.84 3.49 0.27
N ILE A 571 14.69 4.19 0.40
CA ILE A 571 14.66 5.63 0.70
C ILE A 571 14.88 5.83 2.19
N THR A 572 15.94 6.55 2.52
CA THR A 572 16.31 6.92 3.88
C THR A 572 15.69 8.25 4.30
N LYS A 573 15.73 8.54 5.59
CA LYS A 573 15.40 9.85 6.17
C LYS A 573 16.25 10.98 5.58
N GLN A 574 17.52 10.70 5.31
CA GLN A 574 18.40 11.59 4.55
C GLN A 574 17.87 11.84 3.13
N GLY A 575 17.50 10.77 2.40
CA GLY A 575 16.94 10.89 1.05
C GLY A 575 15.60 11.65 1.00
N LEU A 576 14.77 11.57 2.06
CA LEU A 576 13.56 12.39 2.20
C LEU A 576 13.88 13.87 2.43
N ALA A 577 14.93 14.17 3.21
CA ALA A 577 15.38 15.54 3.44
C ALA A 577 16.02 16.15 2.18
N GLU A 578 16.84 15.38 1.47
CA GLU A 578 17.45 15.78 0.19
C GLU A 578 16.37 16.06 -0.86
N PHE A 579 15.37 15.18 -0.98
CA PHE A 579 14.21 15.39 -1.85
C PHE A 579 13.46 16.69 -1.52
N TYR A 580 13.08 16.90 -0.26
CA TYR A 580 12.35 18.13 0.11
C TYR A 580 13.19 19.40 0.03
N GLY A 581 14.52 19.29 0.13
CA GLY A 581 15.45 20.40 -0.19
C GLY A 581 15.49 20.70 -1.69
N GLU A 582 15.55 19.67 -2.54
CA GLU A 582 15.54 19.81 -4.01
C GLU A 582 14.20 20.40 -4.54
N ILE A 583 13.08 20.10 -3.87
CA ILE A 583 11.75 20.57 -4.29
C ILE A 583 11.17 21.70 -3.41
N ALA A 584 12.00 22.37 -2.61
CA ALA A 584 11.56 23.35 -1.59
C ALA A 584 10.64 24.44 -2.15
N ASP A 585 11.05 25.05 -3.27
CA ASP A 585 10.32 26.14 -3.95
C ASP A 585 8.94 25.72 -4.45
N TRP A 586 8.74 24.44 -4.73
CA TRP A 586 7.47 23.87 -5.21
C TRP A 586 6.53 23.56 -4.03
N ILE A 587 7.06 23.00 -2.93
CA ILE A 587 6.22 22.53 -1.82
C ILE A 587 5.83 23.64 -0.82
N LEU A 588 6.76 24.54 -0.49
CA LEU A 588 6.55 25.55 0.55
C LEU A 588 5.34 26.48 0.28
N PRO A 589 5.10 26.99 -0.95
CA PRO A 589 3.94 27.84 -1.25
C PRO A 589 2.58 27.23 -0.90
N HIS A 590 2.49 25.89 -0.85
CA HIS A 590 1.24 25.19 -0.55
C HIS A 590 1.05 24.83 0.93
N LEU A 591 2.14 24.80 1.72
CA LEU A 591 2.15 24.38 3.14
C LEU A 591 2.34 25.55 4.13
N VAL A 592 3.12 26.56 3.75
CA VAL A 592 3.54 27.65 4.65
C VAL A 592 2.35 28.46 5.18
N GLY A 593 2.39 28.77 6.49
CA GLY A 593 1.34 29.55 7.16
C GLY A 593 0.00 28.82 7.25
N ARG A 594 -0.02 27.49 7.28
CA ARG A 594 -1.24 26.68 7.46
C ARG A 594 -1.10 25.73 8.66
N PRO A 595 -2.15 25.54 9.48
CA PRO A 595 -2.17 24.49 10.48
C PRO A 595 -2.04 23.11 9.84
N LEU A 596 -1.19 22.25 10.39
CA LEU A 596 -0.81 20.95 9.81
C LEU A 596 -1.28 19.78 10.67
N SER A 597 -1.84 18.75 10.02
CA SER A 597 -1.90 17.38 10.57
C SER A 597 -0.80 16.56 9.90
N LEU A 598 0.00 15.85 10.70
CA LEU A 598 1.21 15.17 10.26
C LEU A 598 1.08 13.66 10.47
N LEU A 599 1.33 12.84 9.45
CA LEU A 599 1.48 11.39 9.64
C LEU A 599 2.96 11.06 9.85
N ARG A 600 3.31 10.66 11.07
CA ARG A 600 4.67 10.28 11.45
C ARG A 600 4.85 8.77 11.39
N HIS A 601 5.97 8.35 10.83
CA HIS A 601 6.45 6.97 10.83
C HIS A 601 7.90 6.97 11.32
N PRO A 602 8.15 7.02 12.65
CA PRO A 602 9.49 7.05 13.20
C PRO A 602 10.37 5.92 12.68
N GLU A 603 9.84 4.70 12.56
CA GLU A 603 10.57 3.50 12.12
C GLU A 603 10.23 3.08 10.66
N GLY A 604 9.68 4.01 9.85
CA GLY A 604 9.35 3.78 8.43
C GLY A 604 7.93 3.28 8.16
N ILE A 605 7.53 3.25 6.89
CA ILE A 605 6.13 3.03 6.46
C ILE A 605 5.58 1.63 6.76
N ASN A 606 6.45 0.63 6.93
CA ASN A 606 6.07 -0.75 7.22
C ASN A 606 5.65 -0.91 8.69
N GLU A 607 6.05 0.04 9.55
CA GLU A 607 5.68 0.11 10.96
C GLU A 607 4.48 1.04 11.18
N LYS A 608 3.78 0.86 12.31
CA LYS A 608 2.57 1.63 12.63
C LYS A 608 2.88 3.12 12.82
N GLY A 609 2.49 3.94 11.84
CA GLY A 609 2.48 5.39 11.95
C GLY A 609 1.35 5.93 12.83
N PHE A 610 1.45 7.22 13.19
CA PHE A 610 0.43 7.94 13.94
C PHE A 610 0.26 9.38 13.44
N PHE A 611 -0.98 9.86 13.52
CA PHE A 611 -1.28 11.27 13.23
C PHE A 611 -0.93 12.15 14.43
N GLN A 612 -0.30 13.29 14.16
CA GLN A 612 0.08 14.29 15.14
C GLN A 612 -0.36 15.69 14.67
N LYS A 613 -1.02 16.43 15.57
CA LYS A 613 -1.50 17.81 15.34
C LYS A 613 -0.80 18.85 16.21
N HIS A 614 -0.38 18.45 17.41
CA HIS A 614 0.20 19.30 18.45
C HIS A 614 1.68 18.97 18.65
N ALA A 615 2.40 19.85 19.34
CA ALA A 615 3.82 19.69 19.65
C ALA A 615 4.14 18.44 20.50
N TRP A 616 5.43 18.11 20.56
CA TRP A 616 5.97 17.00 21.35
C TRP A 616 7.28 17.41 22.02
N ALA A 617 7.67 16.66 23.05
CA ALA A 617 8.96 16.84 23.70
C ALA A 617 10.11 16.63 22.70
N GLY A 618 10.91 17.67 22.47
CA GLY A 618 11.98 17.67 21.46
C GLY A 618 11.56 18.13 20.06
N LEU A 619 10.42 18.81 19.92
CA LEU A 619 10.20 19.73 18.80
C LEU A 619 11.06 20.99 19.00
N GLY A 620 11.82 21.39 17.99
CA GLY A 620 12.64 22.61 17.99
C GLY A 620 11.87 23.85 17.53
N GLY A 621 12.63 24.94 17.34
CA GLY A 621 12.09 26.28 17.13
C GLY A 621 11.66 26.61 15.70
N SER A 622 11.91 25.75 14.71
CA SER A 622 11.57 26.03 13.30
C SER A 622 10.13 25.65 12.94
N VAL A 623 9.37 25.08 13.89
CA VAL A 623 7.93 24.81 13.73
C VAL A 623 7.15 25.62 14.77
N ARG A 624 6.36 26.57 14.30
CA ARG A 624 5.50 27.40 15.16
C ARG A 624 4.32 26.61 15.69
N GLN A 625 3.80 27.10 16.82
CA GLN A 625 2.57 26.63 17.45
C GLN A 625 1.56 27.78 17.44
N VAL A 626 0.36 27.52 16.92
CA VAL A 626 -0.71 28.53 16.78
C VAL A 626 -2.02 27.96 17.33
N ALA A 627 -2.70 28.71 18.20
CA ALA A 627 -4.03 28.36 18.67
C ALA A 627 -5.05 28.48 17.53
N VAL A 628 -5.91 27.47 17.35
CA VAL A 628 -6.96 27.45 16.33
C VAL A 628 -8.33 27.12 16.97
N PRO A 629 -9.45 27.61 16.44
CA PRO A 629 -10.76 27.30 17.01
C PRO A 629 -11.10 25.82 16.84
N ASN A 630 -11.85 25.28 17.81
CA ASN A 630 -12.22 23.86 17.95
C ASN A 630 -11.04 22.90 18.16
N ASP A 631 -9.88 23.40 18.60
CA ASP A 631 -8.78 22.59 19.12
C ASP A 631 -8.28 23.17 20.44
N GLU A 632 -8.13 22.33 21.47
CA GLU A 632 -7.73 22.75 22.83
C GLU A 632 -6.22 23.00 22.94
N GLN A 633 -5.44 22.48 21.99
CA GLN A 633 -3.98 22.59 21.98
C GLN A 633 -3.48 23.29 20.71
N PRO A 634 -2.42 24.12 20.80
CA PRO A 634 -1.83 24.75 19.62
C PRO A 634 -1.48 23.75 18.51
N MET A 635 -1.84 24.10 17.29
CA MET A 635 -1.52 23.34 16.09
C MET A 635 -0.18 23.78 15.49
N LEU A 636 0.46 22.85 14.79
CA LEU A 636 1.77 23.04 14.18
C LEU A 636 1.67 23.79 12.84
N VAL A 637 2.60 24.73 12.62
CA VAL A 637 2.73 25.55 11.40
C VAL A 637 4.22 25.64 11.03
N ILE A 638 4.54 25.57 9.74
CA ILE A 638 5.88 25.85 9.21
C ILE A 638 5.86 27.13 8.38
N ASP A 639 6.99 27.83 8.35
CA ASP A 639 7.15 29.09 7.61
C ASP A 639 8.17 28.99 6.47
N ASP A 640 9.09 28.02 6.51
CA ASP A 640 10.26 27.93 5.64
C ASP A 640 10.79 26.49 5.48
N LEU A 641 11.92 26.36 4.75
CA LEU A 641 12.63 25.09 4.54
C LEU A 641 13.16 24.48 5.85
N PRO A 642 13.81 25.22 6.78
CA PRO A 642 14.13 24.72 8.12
C PRO A 642 12.94 24.05 8.83
N GLY A 643 11.76 24.68 8.83
CA GLY A 643 10.54 24.08 9.40
C GLY A 643 10.15 22.78 8.71
N LEU A 644 10.22 22.72 7.38
CA LEU A 644 9.97 21.49 6.61
C LEU A 644 10.98 20.37 6.92
N LEU A 645 12.28 20.70 7.02
CA LEU A 645 13.33 19.75 7.37
C LEU A 645 13.24 19.29 8.83
N GLU A 646 12.70 20.11 9.73
CA GLU A 646 12.36 19.71 11.09
C GLU A 646 11.22 18.67 11.12
N LEU A 647 10.23 18.78 10.23
CA LEU A 647 9.23 17.71 10.04
C LEU A 647 9.87 16.40 9.56
N VAL A 648 10.84 16.46 8.63
CA VAL A 648 11.61 15.27 8.20
C VAL A 648 12.47 14.72 9.34
N GLN A 649 13.08 15.58 10.15
CA GLN A 649 13.80 15.18 11.36
C GLN A 649 12.88 14.43 12.35
N ALA A 650 11.61 14.84 12.44
CA ALA A 650 10.58 14.16 13.20
C ALA A 650 10.04 12.86 12.56
N SER A 651 10.53 12.49 11.36
CA SER A 651 10.06 11.37 10.53
C SER A 651 8.58 11.49 10.14
N VAL A 652 8.15 12.72 9.84
CA VAL A 652 6.89 12.99 9.15
C VAL A 652 7.01 12.51 7.71
N ILE A 653 6.03 11.72 7.27
CA ILE A 653 5.95 11.20 5.90
C ILE A 653 4.79 11.83 5.12
N GLU A 654 3.64 12.11 5.76
CA GLU A 654 2.55 12.84 5.10
C GLU A 654 2.27 14.16 5.83
N ILE A 655 2.14 15.24 5.06
CA ILE A 655 1.82 16.59 5.56
C ILE A 655 0.44 16.99 5.02
N HIS A 656 -0.51 17.20 5.91
CA HIS A 656 -1.90 17.52 5.57
C HIS A 656 -2.25 18.92 6.10
N PRO A 657 -2.12 19.98 5.28
CA PRO A 657 -2.54 21.32 5.66
C PRO A 657 -4.06 21.45 5.75
N TRP A 658 -4.52 22.41 6.57
CA TRP A 658 -5.89 22.90 6.56
C TRP A 658 -6.21 23.69 5.27
N GLY A 659 -7.51 23.74 4.93
CA GLY A 659 -8.07 24.62 3.90
C GLY A 659 -8.13 26.12 4.26
N ALA A 660 -7.46 26.55 5.33
CA ALA A 660 -7.33 27.92 5.80
C ALA A 660 -5.88 28.25 6.19
N ARG A 661 -5.60 29.55 6.36
CA ARG A 661 -4.33 30.10 6.89
C ARG A 661 -4.34 30.13 8.42
N ALA A 662 -3.17 30.02 9.05
CA ALA A 662 -3.05 30.00 10.50
C ALA A 662 -3.41 31.33 11.17
N GLU A 663 -3.32 32.43 10.42
CA GLU A 663 -3.62 33.79 10.89
C GLU A 663 -5.14 34.05 10.98
N ARG A 664 -5.96 33.31 10.21
CA ARG A 664 -7.45 33.37 10.20
C ARG A 664 -8.05 31.98 9.93
N PRO A 665 -7.92 31.01 10.86
CA PRO A 665 -8.28 29.61 10.67
C PRO A 665 -9.79 29.37 10.48
N GLU A 666 -10.64 30.30 10.91
CA GLU A 666 -12.08 30.34 10.66
C GLU A 666 -12.46 30.86 9.26
N LEU A 667 -11.49 31.32 8.47
CA LEU A 667 -11.68 31.78 7.10
C LEU A 667 -10.98 30.84 6.09
N PRO A 668 -11.66 29.77 5.63
CA PRO A 668 -11.16 28.91 4.57
C PRO A 668 -10.91 29.67 3.26
N ASP A 669 -9.73 29.42 2.68
CA ASP A 669 -9.25 30.00 1.42
C ASP A 669 -9.02 28.94 0.33
N ARG A 670 -9.26 27.66 0.63
CA ARG A 670 -9.03 26.53 -0.28
C ARG A 670 -10.05 25.41 -0.06
N VAL A 671 -10.73 25.01 -1.12
CA VAL A 671 -11.68 23.89 -1.15
C VAL A 671 -11.07 22.70 -1.89
N THR A 672 -11.34 21.48 -1.42
CA THR A 672 -10.87 20.21 -2.02
C THR A 672 -12.03 19.24 -2.20
N ILE A 673 -12.26 18.79 -3.43
CA ILE A 673 -13.08 17.62 -3.75
C ILE A 673 -12.13 16.43 -3.93
N ASP A 674 -12.18 15.45 -3.04
CA ASP A 674 -11.34 14.24 -3.09
C ASP A 674 -12.13 13.10 -3.76
N LEU A 675 -11.67 12.67 -4.93
CA LEU A 675 -12.30 11.65 -5.76
C LEU A 675 -11.68 10.29 -5.43
N ASP A 676 -12.28 9.57 -4.48
CA ASP A 676 -11.79 8.29 -3.97
C ASP A 676 -12.48 7.09 -4.67
N PRO A 677 -11.83 6.45 -5.68
CA PRO A 677 -12.40 5.30 -6.37
C PRO A 677 -12.48 4.07 -5.47
N GLY A 678 -13.67 3.48 -5.39
CA GLY A 678 -13.82 2.14 -4.83
C GLY A 678 -13.21 1.06 -5.73
N ASP A 679 -13.21 -0.17 -5.23
CA ASP A 679 -12.50 -1.26 -5.90
C ASP A 679 -13.06 -1.55 -7.31
N LYS A 680 -12.14 -1.84 -8.22
CA LYS A 680 -12.37 -2.14 -9.66
C LYS A 680 -12.91 -0.98 -10.51
N VAL A 681 -12.92 0.26 -10.02
CA VAL A 681 -13.13 1.45 -10.87
C VAL A 681 -11.96 1.62 -11.85
N PRO A 682 -12.19 1.68 -13.17
CA PRO A 682 -11.15 2.01 -14.14
C PRO A 682 -10.63 3.44 -13.96
N TRP A 683 -9.31 3.64 -14.10
CA TRP A 683 -8.68 4.95 -13.91
C TRP A 683 -9.27 6.07 -14.79
N GLN A 684 -9.67 5.75 -16.03
CA GLN A 684 -10.32 6.73 -16.90
C GLN A 684 -11.59 7.32 -16.28
N ARG A 685 -12.38 6.53 -15.53
CA ARG A 685 -13.55 7.06 -14.81
C ARG A 685 -13.17 8.09 -13.74
N VAL A 686 -11.97 7.99 -13.17
CA VAL A 686 -11.46 8.95 -12.17
C VAL A 686 -11.03 10.25 -12.84
N ILE A 687 -10.41 10.16 -14.02
CA ILE A 687 -10.12 11.30 -14.90
C ILE A 687 -11.44 11.97 -15.35
N ASP A 688 -12.40 11.19 -15.84
CA ASP A 688 -13.73 11.66 -16.24
C ASP A 688 -14.45 12.37 -15.08
N ALA A 689 -14.34 11.83 -13.86
CA ALA A 689 -14.88 12.44 -12.65
C ALA A 689 -14.21 13.79 -12.33
N ALA A 690 -12.88 13.88 -12.45
CA ALA A 690 -12.16 15.13 -12.24
C ALA A 690 -12.55 16.20 -13.27
N HIS A 691 -12.69 15.82 -14.54
CA HIS A 691 -13.22 16.72 -15.57
C HIS A 691 -14.71 17.05 -15.37
N ASP A 692 -15.52 16.16 -14.79
CA ASP A 692 -16.91 16.49 -14.45
C ASP A 692 -16.99 17.52 -13.33
N VAL A 693 -16.19 17.37 -12.26
CA VAL A 693 -16.01 18.42 -11.23
C VAL A 693 -15.53 19.72 -11.87
N ARG A 694 -14.51 19.67 -12.76
CA ARG A 694 -14.00 20.86 -13.47
C ARG A 694 -15.10 21.56 -14.27
N ARG A 695 -15.90 20.83 -15.04
CA ARG A 695 -16.99 21.40 -15.85
C ARG A 695 -18.08 22.01 -14.98
N ARG A 696 -18.44 21.38 -13.87
CA ARG A 696 -19.42 21.92 -12.90
C ARG A 696 -18.91 23.21 -12.25
N LEU A 697 -17.63 23.25 -11.84
CA LEU A 697 -17.00 24.46 -11.32
C LEU A 697 -16.88 25.56 -12.39
N ALA A 698 -16.49 25.22 -13.62
CA ALA A 698 -16.41 26.18 -14.73
C ALA A 698 -17.78 26.77 -15.13
N ALA A 699 -18.85 25.96 -15.13
CA ALA A 699 -20.22 26.45 -15.31
C ALA A 699 -20.67 27.42 -14.20
N LEU A 700 -20.05 27.30 -13.03
CA LEU A 700 -20.19 28.16 -11.86
C LEU A 700 -19.17 29.33 -11.84
N LYS A 701 -18.40 29.52 -12.92
CA LYS A 701 -17.30 30.50 -13.05
C LYS A 701 -16.20 30.38 -11.97
N LEU A 702 -16.06 29.18 -11.40
CA LEU A 702 -14.98 28.84 -10.49
C LEU A 702 -13.88 28.11 -11.28
N GLU A 703 -12.71 28.73 -11.33
CA GLU A 703 -11.51 28.07 -11.83
C GLU A 703 -10.97 27.11 -10.77
N SER A 704 -10.47 25.97 -11.24
CA SER A 704 -10.07 24.85 -10.40
C SER A 704 -8.82 24.19 -10.98
N PHE A 705 -8.12 23.47 -10.12
CA PHE A 705 -6.83 22.86 -10.33
C PHE A 705 -6.91 21.39 -9.94
N VAL A 706 -6.05 20.53 -10.49
CA VAL A 706 -6.06 19.09 -10.20
C VAL A 706 -4.71 18.61 -9.71
N LYS A 707 -4.70 17.64 -8.79
CA LYS A 707 -3.49 16.93 -8.38
C LYS A 707 -3.74 15.46 -8.15
N THR A 708 -2.70 14.65 -8.37
CA THR A 708 -2.71 13.26 -7.89
C THR A 708 -2.74 13.24 -6.36
N THR A 709 -3.30 12.19 -5.78
CA THR A 709 -3.26 12.01 -4.32
C THR A 709 -2.03 11.26 -3.83
N GLY A 710 -1.22 10.67 -4.72
CA GLY A 710 -0.26 9.63 -4.37
C GLY A 710 -0.92 8.33 -3.86
N GLY A 711 -2.26 8.22 -3.89
CA GLY A 711 -3.03 7.07 -3.42
C GLY A 711 -3.73 6.34 -4.57
N LYS A 712 -5.06 6.31 -4.54
CA LYS A 712 -5.91 5.77 -5.61
C LYS A 712 -6.68 6.85 -6.39
N GLY A 713 -6.86 8.05 -5.81
CA GLY A 713 -7.77 9.08 -6.29
C GLY A 713 -7.12 10.36 -6.83
N LEU A 714 -7.96 11.33 -7.20
CA LEU A 714 -7.55 12.69 -7.60
C LEU A 714 -8.14 13.71 -6.62
N HIS A 715 -7.43 14.80 -6.34
CA HIS A 715 -8.05 15.97 -5.72
C HIS A 715 -8.29 17.02 -6.80
N VAL A 716 -9.52 17.53 -6.87
CA VAL A 716 -9.82 18.79 -7.57
C VAL A 716 -9.93 19.88 -6.52
N VAL A 717 -9.10 20.93 -6.66
CA VAL A 717 -8.89 21.97 -5.65
C VAL A 717 -9.17 23.33 -6.27
N PHE A 718 -9.82 24.22 -5.53
CA PHE A 718 -10.04 25.58 -5.98
C PHE A 718 -9.89 26.58 -4.82
N PRO A 719 -9.21 27.73 -5.04
CA PRO A 719 -9.09 28.76 -4.01
C PRO A 719 -10.42 29.50 -3.84
N LEU A 720 -10.59 30.16 -2.71
CA LEU A 720 -11.67 31.12 -2.47
C LEU A 720 -11.11 32.37 -1.78
N THR A 721 -11.69 33.52 -2.10
CA THR A 721 -11.42 34.76 -1.38
C THR A 721 -12.11 34.68 -0.01
N PRO A 722 -11.37 34.79 1.10
CA PRO A 722 -11.95 34.89 2.44
C PRO A 722 -13.02 35.99 2.51
N GLN A 723 -14.23 35.63 2.91
CA GLN A 723 -15.31 36.62 3.10
C GLN A 723 -15.05 37.43 4.38
N ALA A 724 -15.51 38.68 4.39
CA ALA A 724 -14.99 39.72 5.30
C ALA A 724 -15.31 39.53 6.80
N ALA A 725 -16.23 38.64 7.16
CA ALA A 725 -16.63 38.37 8.54
C ALA A 725 -16.18 36.95 8.99
N PRO A 726 -15.28 36.84 9.99
CA PRO A 726 -14.97 35.59 10.68
C PRO A 726 -16.24 34.94 11.27
N SER A 727 -16.57 33.71 10.83
CA SER A 727 -17.72 32.96 11.33
C SER A 727 -17.54 31.46 11.06
N PRO A 728 -17.87 30.56 12.02
CA PRO A 728 -17.91 29.12 11.77
C PRO A 728 -18.80 28.72 10.58
N ALA A 729 -19.85 29.50 10.32
CA ALA A 729 -20.75 29.32 9.17
C ALA A 729 -20.04 29.41 7.81
N ASN A 730 -18.83 29.98 7.72
CA ASN A 730 -18.05 30.03 6.49
C ASN A 730 -17.56 28.63 6.09
N TRP A 731 -17.07 27.85 7.07
CA TRP A 731 -16.70 26.45 6.87
C TRP A 731 -17.91 25.60 6.50
N ASP A 732 -19.05 25.77 7.18
CA ASP A 732 -20.27 25.04 6.84
C ASP A 732 -20.84 25.42 5.46
N THR A 733 -20.76 26.68 5.05
CA THR A 733 -21.15 27.14 3.71
C THR A 733 -20.32 26.46 2.63
N ILE A 734 -18.99 26.45 2.80
CA ILE A 734 -18.06 25.82 1.84
C ILE A 734 -18.20 24.30 1.82
N LYS A 735 -18.37 23.68 3.00
CA LYS A 735 -18.68 22.25 3.12
C LYS A 735 -19.98 21.90 2.42
N THR A 736 -21.04 22.71 2.58
CA THR A 736 -22.36 22.55 1.94
C THR A 736 -22.29 22.72 0.43
N PHE A 737 -21.46 23.64 -0.06
CA PHE A 737 -21.20 23.81 -1.50
C PHE A 737 -20.43 22.63 -2.10
N ALA A 738 -19.34 22.18 -1.45
CA ALA A 738 -18.64 20.96 -1.87
C ALA A 738 -19.57 19.73 -1.83
N GLN A 739 -20.44 19.69 -0.82
CA GLN A 739 -21.53 18.72 -0.71
C GLN A 739 -22.45 18.72 -1.92
N SER A 740 -22.94 19.88 -2.38
CA SER A 740 -23.94 19.95 -3.44
C SER A 740 -23.39 19.48 -4.78
N ILE A 741 -22.12 19.76 -5.07
CA ILE A 741 -21.41 19.19 -6.23
C ILE A 741 -21.36 17.65 -6.14
N ALA A 742 -20.98 17.10 -4.98
CA ALA A 742 -20.91 15.65 -4.77
C ALA A 742 -22.27 14.95 -4.94
N SER A 743 -23.36 15.52 -4.42
CA SER A 743 -24.70 14.97 -4.62
C SER A 743 -25.20 15.12 -6.04
N ALA A 744 -24.96 16.26 -6.71
CA ALA A 744 -25.36 16.46 -8.10
C ALA A 744 -24.69 15.43 -9.01
N MET A 745 -23.40 15.15 -8.80
CA MET A 745 -22.71 14.05 -9.46
C MET A 745 -23.36 12.69 -9.14
N ALA A 746 -23.55 12.37 -7.86
CA ALA A 746 -24.17 11.11 -7.44
C ALA A 746 -25.61 10.91 -7.97
N ALA A 747 -26.37 11.98 -8.18
CA ALA A 747 -27.73 11.96 -8.72
C ALA A 747 -27.76 11.87 -10.26
N ASP A 748 -26.88 12.61 -10.95
CA ASP A 748 -26.76 12.56 -12.42
C ASP A 748 -26.26 11.20 -12.90
N ARG A 749 -25.31 10.59 -12.16
CA ARG A 749 -24.66 9.31 -12.49
C ARG A 749 -24.48 8.40 -11.27
N PRO A 750 -25.57 7.86 -10.69
CA PRO A 750 -25.53 6.97 -9.52
C PRO A 750 -24.85 5.62 -9.81
N ASP A 751 -24.64 5.30 -11.09
CA ASP A 751 -23.87 4.15 -11.58
C ASP A 751 -22.34 4.39 -11.52
N LEU A 752 -21.90 5.65 -11.50
CA LEU A 752 -20.49 6.04 -11.44
C LEU A 752 -20.07 6.64 -10.10
N TYR A 753 -20.96 7.41 -9.46
CA TYR A 753 -20.63 8.29 -8.33
C TYR A 753 -21.45 7.97 -7.08
N THR A 754 -20.92 8.33 -5.92
CA THR A 754 -21.60 8.25 -4.63
C THR A 754 -21.10 9.36 -3.71
N ASP A 755 -22.01 10.01 -2.97
CA ASP A 755 -21.69 10.96 -1.90
C ASP A 755 -21.83 10.35 -0.49
N ASN A 756 -22.17 9.05 -0.42
CA ASN A 756 -22.22 8.27 0.81
C ASN A 756 -20.82 7.78 1.21
N MET A 757 -20.42 8.12 2.44
CA MET A 757 -19.12 7.78 3.03
C MET A 757 -18.91 6.27 3.24
N ALA A 758 -19.95 5.44 3.34
CA ALA A 758 -19.82 4.01 3.62
C ALA A 758 -19.03 3.27 2.51
N LYS A 759 -17.91 2.62 2.87
CA LYS A 759 -17.05 1.89 1.92
C LYS A 759 -17.80 0.81 1.12
N SER A 760 -18.81 0.18 1.73
CA SER A 760 -19.71 -0.78 1.07
C SER A 760 -20.47 -0.19 -0.13
N GLY A 761 -20.81 1.10 -0.08
CA GLY A 761 -21.48 1.82 -1.17
C GLY A 761 -20.57 2.18 -2.35
N ARG A 762 -19.24 2.06 -2.22
CA ARG A 762 -18.25 2.50 -3.21
C ARG A 762 -17.90 1.46 -4.27
N ARG A 763 -18.39 0.22 -4.17
CA ARG A 763 -17.99 -0.88 -5.08
C ARG A 763 -18.33 -0.54 -6.54
N GLY A 764 -17.32 -0.42 -7.40
CA GLY A 764 -17.48 -0.01 -8.80
C GLY A 764 -17.80 1.48 -9.03
N ARG A 765 -17.81 2.31 -7.97
CA ARG A 765 -18.15 3.74 -7.99
C ARG A 765 -17.06 4.60 -7.35
N ILE A 766 -17.05 5.89 -7.67
CA ILE A 766 -16.16 6.88 -7.08
C ILE A 766 -16.90 7.60 -5.97
N TYR A 767 -16.33 7.61 -4.77
CA TYR A 767 -16.79 8.46 -3.69
C TYR A 767 -16.30 9.88 -3.92
N VAL A 768 -17.24 10.82 -4.04
CA VAL A 768 -16.93 12.24 -4.18
C VAL A 768 -16.88 12.85 -2.77
N ASP A 769 -15.71 12.79 -2.15
CA ASP A 769 -15.48 13.20 -0.78
C ASP A 769 -15.43 14.73 -0.65
N TYR A 770 -16.48 15.27 -0.04
CA TYR A 770 -16.61 16.67 0.33
C TYR A 770 -16.19 16.95 1.78
N LEU A 771 -15.91 15.92 2.60
CA LEU A 771 -15.68 16.06 4.05
C LEU A 771 -14.34 16.73 4.39
N ARG A 772 -13.45 16.88 3.40
CA ARG A 772 -12.19 17.62 3.49
C ARG A 772 -12.34 19.12 3.78
N ASN A 773 -13.57 19.63 3.73
CA ASN A 773 -13.91 21.04 3.75
C ASN A 773 -14.63 21.48 5.04
N GLY A 774 -14.49 20.73 6.13
CA GLY A 774 -14.94 21.15 7.46
C GLY A 774 -13.82 21.76 8.29
N MET A 775 -14.16 22.53 9.32
CA MET A 775 -13.18 23.01 10.29
C MET A 775 -12.44 21.84 10.95
N GLY A 776 -11.10 21.92 11.05
CA GLY A 776 -10.27 20.81 11.54
C GLY A 776 -10.03 19.67 10.54
N ALA A 777 -10.69 19.67 9.37
CA ALA A 777 -10.45 18.69 8.32
C ALA A 777 -9.22 19.06 7.47
N THR A 778 -8.54 18.04 6.96
CA THR A 778 -7.32 18.21 6.18
C THR A 778 -7.31 17.30 4.95
N ALA A 779 -6.53 17.73 3.96
CA ALA A 779 -6.28 17.02 2.71
C ALA A 779 -4.76 16.88 2.54
N ILE A 780 -4.27 15.82 1.89
CA ILE A 780 -2.83 15.68 1.63
C ILE A 780 -2.31 16.88 0.84
N GLY A 781 -1.22 17.49 1.32
CA GLY A 781 -0.60 18.66 0.71
C GLY A 781 -0.12 18.40 -0.73
N ALA A 782 -0.09 19.46 -1.53
CA ALA A 782 0.64 19.42 -2.79
C ALA A 782 2.14 19.15 -2.52
N TYR A 783 2.75 18.34 -3.37
CA TYR A 783 4.11 17.81 -3.30
C TYR A 783 4.48 17.02 -2.03
N SER A 784 3.54 16.75 -1.12
CA SER A 784 3.79 15.89 0.05
C SER A 784 3.83 14.39 -0.34
N THR A 785 4.82 13.68 0.21
CA THR A 785 4.95 12.21 0.11
C THR A 785 3.81 11.46 0.78
N ARG A 786 3.66 10.18 0.44
CA ARG A 786 2.67 9.26 1.01
C ARG A 786 3.32 8.10 1.75
N ALA A 787 2.74 7.70 2.86
CA ALA A 787 3.09 6.51 3.63
C ALA A 787 2.57 5.23 2.93
N ARG A 788 3.10 4.98 1.73
CA ARG A 788 2.71 3.90 0.82
C ARG A 788 3.93 3.37 0.06
N GLU A 789 3.85 2.11 -0.34
CA GLU A 789 4.82 1.46 -1.24
C GLU A 789 5.02 2.31 -2.51
N GLY A 790 6.27 2.41 -2.96
CA GLY A 790 6.71 3.21 -4.09
C GLY A 790 7.12 4.65 -3.73
N ALA A 791 6.94 5.08 -2.47
CA ALA A 791 7.08 6.47 -2.05
C ALA A 791 6.36 7.50 -2.94
N PRO A 792 5.06 7.31 -3.23
CA PRO A 792 4.33 8.20 -4.12
C PRO A 792 4.13 9.58 -3.51
N VAL A 793 3.95 10.58 -4.37
CA VAL A 793 3.81 12.00 -4.02
C VAL A 793 2.46 12.51 -4.54
N SER A 794 1.84 13.42 -3.79
CA SER A 794 0.60 14.11 -4.16
C SER A 794 0.91 15.32 -5.05
N VAL A 795 0.89 15.17 -6.37
CA VAL A 795 1.51 16.11 -7.32
C VAL A 795 0.48 16.94 -8.11
N PRO A 796 0.52 18.29 -8.02
CA PRO A 796 -0.11 19.23 -8.95
C PRO A 796 0.13 18.88 -10.42
N LEU A 797 -0.96 18.76 -11.19
CA LEU A 797 -0.93 18.52 -12.63
C LEU A 797 -1.60 19.68 -13.37
N ALA A 798 -1.17 19.89 -14.61
CA ALA A 798 -1.94 20.69 -15.55
C ALA A 798 -3.15 19.86 -16.02
N TRP A 799 -4.23 20.51 -16.44
CA TRP A 799 -5.47 19.79 -16.78
C TRP A 799 -5.40 19.00 -18.09
N ASP A 800 -4.49 19.38 -18.97
CA ASP A 800 -4.11 18.71 -20.22
C ASP A 800 -3.08 17.59 -19.99
N GLU A 801 -2.24 17.71 -18.95
CA GLU A 801 -1.35 16.64 -18.47
C GLU A 801 -2.12 15.45 -17.87
N LEU A 802 -3.35 15.68 -17.36
CA LEU A 802 -4.19 14.64 -16.75
C LEU A 802 -4.70 13.62 -17.80
N GLY A 803 -3.99 12.49 -17.92
CA GLY A 803 -4.36 11.39 -18.82
C GLY A 803 -4.12 9.99 -18.26
N GLU A 804 -4.50 8.95 -19.02
CA GLU A 804 -4.51 7.56 -18.54
C GLU A 804 -3.17 7.02 -18.01
N ASN A 805 -2.05 7.59 -18.46
CA ASN A 805 -0.70 7.13 -18.09
C ASN A 805 -0.21 7.75 -16.77
N ILE A 806 -0.79 8.87 -16.33
CA ILE A 806 -0.51 9.46 -15.02
C ILE A 806 -1.54 8.93 -14.02
N ARG A 807 -1.24 7.75 -13.46
CA ARG A 807 -2.00 7.15 -12.36
C ARG A 807 -1.85 7.98 -11.09
N SER A 808 -2.78 7.82 -10.14
CA SER A 808 -2.76 8.53 -8.85
C SER A 808 -1.44 8.42 -8.07
N ASN A 809 -0.66 7.35 -8.25
CA ASN A 809 0.63 7.11 -7.61
C ASN A 809 1.80 7.10 -8.62
N HIS A 810 1.62 7.66 -9.83
CA HIS A 810 2.63 7.70 -10.88
C HIS A 810 3.88 8.46 -10.45
N PHE A 811 3.70 9.62 -9.81
CA PHE A 811 4.80 10.40 -9.28
C PHE A 811 5.22 9.91 -7.90
N THR A 812 6.52 9.76 -7.73
CA THR A 812 7.20 9.27 -6.54
C THR A 812 8.40 10.14 -6.22
N LEU A 813 8.92 10.03 -5.00
CA LEU A 813 10.14 10.69 -4.57
C LEU A 813 11.31 10.47 -5.55
N LEU A 814 11.36 9.31 -6.22
CA LEU A 814 12.44 8.91 -7.13
C LEU A 814 12.31 9.45 -8.57
N ASN A 815 11.11 9.89 -8.99
CA ASN A 815 10.87 10.36 -10.37
C ASN A 815 10.36 11.80 -10.47
N LEU A 816 9.81 12.36 -9.39
CA LEU A 816 9.26 13.72 -9.41
C LEU A 816 10.32 14.80 -9.67
N PRO A 817 11.53 14.80 -9.06
CA PRO A 817 12.51 15.85 -9.34
C PRO A 817 12.87 15.95 -10.83
N LYS A 818 12.89 14.82 -11.54
CA LYS A 818 13.08 14.81 -13.00
C LYS A 818 11.95 15.51 -13.74
N ARG A 819 10.69 15.29 -13.34
CA ARG A 819 9.53 15.98 -13.93
C ARG A 819 9.62 17.48 -13.68
N LEU A 820 9.90 17.90 -12.44
CA LEU A 820 10.00 19.32 -12.07
C LEU A 820 11.11 20.04 -12.84
N ALA A 821 12.26 19.38 -13.08
CA ALA A 821 13.34 19.90 -13.92
C ALA A 821 13.00 20.07 -15.42
N PHE A 822 11.84 19.58 -15.87
CA PHE A 822 11.31 19.76 -17.24
C PHE A 822 10.07 20.66 -17.30
N LEU A 823 9.65 21.27 -16.19
CA LEU A 823 8.53 22.20 -16.17
C LEU A 823 9.05 23.64 -16.16
N ASP A 824 8.61 24.44 -17.13
CA ASP A 824 8.96 25.86 -17.20
C ASP A 824 8.23 26.71 -16.13
N HIS A 825 7.14 26.18 -15.54
CA HIS A 825 6.30 26.83 -14.54
C HIS A 825 5.53 25.81 -13.68
N ASP A 826 4.99 26.24 -12.53
CA ASP A 826 4.13 25.39 -11.69
C ASP A 826 2.77 25.15 -12.37
N PRO A 827 2.28 23.91 -12.51
CA PRO A 827 0.93 23.66 -13.02
C PRO A 827 -0.19 24.27 -12.17
N TRP A 828 0.10 24.70 -10.94
CA TRP A 828 -0.78 25.48 -10.08
C TRP A 828 -0.37 26.96 -9.95
N GLU A 829 0.46 27.47 -10.87
CA GLU A 829 0.80 28.89 -10.94
C GLU A 829 -0.48 29.75 -10.94
N GLY A 830 -0.43 30.89 -10.25
CA GLY A 830 -1.58 31.77 -10.09
C GLY A 830 -2.63 31.34 -9.05
N ILE A 831 -2.61 30.11 -8.51
CA ILE A 831 -3.62 29.66 -7.52
C ILE A 831 -3.72 30.56 -6.28
N ALA A 832 -2.61 31.18 -5.86
CA ALA A 832 -2.55 32.11 -4.74
C ALA A 832 -3.02 33.54 -5.08
N ALA A 833 -3.00 33.91 -6.37
CA ALA A 833 -3.43 35.21 -6.87
C ALA A 833 -4.91 35.21 -7.33
N LEU A 834 -5.44 34.05 -7.72
CA LEU A 834 -6.80 33.87 -8.20
C LEU A 834 -7.84 34.22 -7.11
N LYS A 835 -8.54 35.34 -7.32
CA LYS A 835 -9.63 35.80 -6.45
C LYS A 835 -10.98 35.42 -7.04
N GLN A 836 -11.62 34.42 -6.43
CA GLN A 836 -12.97 33.99 -6.77
C GLN A 836 -13.82 33.80 -5.51
N THR A 837 -15.14 33.84 -5.68
CA THR A 837 -16.14 33.66 -4.62
C THR A 837 -17.20 32.68 -5.09
N LEU A 838 -17.84 31.95 -4.16
CA LEU A 838 -18.88 31.00 -4.51
C LEU A 838 -20.06 31.72 -5.19
N PRO A 839 -20.54 31.27 -6.35
CA PRO A 839 -21.80 31.78 -6.90
C PRO A 839 -22.93 31.41 -5.94
N GLY A 840 -23.77 32.39 -5.60
CA GLY A 840 -24.68 32.30 -4.46
C GLY A 840 -24.21 33.09 -3.22
N ALA A 841 -22.96 33.59 -3.17
CA ALA A 841 -22.55 34.61 -2.19
C ALA A 841 -23.33 35.93 -2.34
N ALA A 842 -23.91 36.17 -3.53
CA ALA A 842 -25.20 36.83 -3.66
C ALA A 842 -26.20 35.76 -4.17
N GLY A 843 -27.23 35.47 -3.37
CA GLY A 843 -28.10 34.32 -3.59
C GLY A 843 -29.08 34.48 -4.75
N ILE A 844 -29.52 33.36 -5.31
CA ILE A 844 -30.80 33.28 -6.02
C ILE A 844 -31.63 32.22 -5.29
N ALA A 845 -32.37 32.68 -4.29
CA ALA A 845 -33.58 31.99 -3.86
C ALA A 845 -34.59 32.01 -5.03
N PRO A 846 -35.58 31.10 -5.07
CA PRO A 846 -36.76 31.26 -5.92
C PRO A 846 -37.26 32.70 -6.07
N SER A 847 -37.66 33.06 -7.28
CA SER A 847 -38.69 34.09 -7.40
C SER A 847 -39.99 33.59 -6.75
N LYS A 848 -40.76 34.51 -6.14
CA LYS A 848 -42.09 34.21 -5.59
C LYS A 848 -43.01 33.55 -6.64
N ALA A 849 -42.83 33.90 -7.92
CA ALA A 849 -43.56 33.34 -9.06
C ALA A 849 -43.26 31.85 -9.31
N GLU A 850 -41.99 31.42 -9.20
CA GLU A 850 -41.60 30.01 -9.38
C GLU A 850 -42.17 29.12 -8.26
N LEU A 851 -42.12 29.60 -7.01
CA LEU A 851 -42.80 28.94 -5.89
C LEU A 851 -44.31 28.88 -6.11
N ALA A 852 -44.96 29.99 -6.47
CA ALA A 852 -46.41 30.03 -6.67
C ALA A 852 -46.87 29.09 -7.80
N ALA A 853 -46.08 28.97 -8.87
CA ALA A 853 -46.34 28.03 -9.96
C ALA A 853 -46.27 26.56 -9.51
N TYR A 854 -45.30 26.22 -8.65
CA TYR A 854 -45.22 24.88 -8.05
C TYR A 854 -46.41 24.59 -7.13
N TRP A 855 -46.74 25.50 -6.22
CA TRP A 855 -47.83 25.33 -5.28
C TRP A 855 -49.21 25.28 -5.96
N LYS A 856 -49.40 25.95 -7.10
CA LYS A 856 -50.58 25.76 -7.96
C LYS A 856 -50.71 24.33 -8.51
N LYS A 857 -49.59 23.65 -8.75
CA LYS A 857 -49.55 22.26 -9.25
C LYS A 857 -49.82 21.22 -8.16
N VAL A 858 -49.25 21.39 -6.96
CA VAL A 858 -49.30 20.37 -5.89
C VAL A 858 -50.24 20.70 -4.72
N GLY A 859 -50.76 21.92 -4.63
CA GLY A 859 -51.41 22.45 -3.43
C GLY A 859 -52.53 21.57 -2.86
N LYS A 860 -53.35 20.96 -3.74
CA LYS A 860 -54.41 20.01 -3.32
C LYS A 860 -53.87 18.78 -2.60
N GLN A 861 -52.74 18.22 -3.05
CA GLN A 861 -52.09 17.08 -2.40
C GLN A 861 -51.39 17.52 -1.11
N ALA A 862 -50.72 18.67 -1.14
CA ALA A 862 -50.01 19.22 0.00
C ALA A 862 -50.95 19.55 1.19
N LEU A 863 -52.14 20.10 0.92
CA LEU A 863 -53.15 20.38 1.95
C LEU A 863 -53.51 19.16 2.79
N VAL A 864 -53.63 17.97 2.21
CA VAL A 864 -53.99 16.74 2.93
C VAL A 864 -53.06 16.47 4.12
N HIS A 865 -51.79 16.89 4.00
CA HIS A 865 -50.78 16.73 5.05
C HIS A 865 -50.52 18.01 5.87
N LEU A 866 -50.69 19.19 5.27
CA LEU A 866 -50.42 20.48 5.93
C LEU A 866 -51.60 20.99 6.77
N ALA A 867 -52.84 20.70 6.34
CA ALA A 867 -54.05 21.17 6.99
C ALA A 867 -54.44 20.37 8.26
N ARG A 868 -53.55 19.52 8.80
CA ARG A 868 -53.80 18.73 10.03
C ARG A 868 -52.94 19.15 11.22
N ARG A 869 -51.97 20.04 11.04
CA ARG A 869 -50.97 20.38 12.07
C ARG A 869 -50.66 21.87 12.15
N PRO A 870 -50.25 22.38 13.32
CA PRO A 870 -49.66 23.70 13.47
C PRO A 870 -48.34 23.79 12.69
N LEU A 871 -48.17 24.90 11.96
CA LEU A 871 -46.99 25.18 11.14
C LEU A 871 -46.26 26.43 11.66
N ARG A 872 -44.93 26.40 11.61
CA ARG A 872 -44.05 27.55 11.81
C ARG A 872 -43.39 27.93 10.48
N LEU A 873 -43.33 29.23 10.21
CA LEU A 873 -42.74 29.80 9.00
C LEU A 873 -41.30 30.24 9.27
N SER A 874 -40.38 29.96 8.35
CA SER A 874 -39.00 30.47 8.39
C SER A 874 -38.78 31.59 7.36
N GLY A 875 -37.96 32.59 7.72
CA GLY A 875 -37.50 33.66 6.82
C GLY A 875 -38.48 34.81 6.58
N ASN A 876 -39.31 35.18 7.57
CA ASN A 876 -40.39 36.16 7.39
C ASN A 876 -39.91 37.63 7.36
N THR A 877 -40.48 38.44 6.45
CA THR A 877 -40.43 39.91 6.46
C THR A 877 -41.82 40.52 6.60
N LEU A 878 -42.19 40.86 7.85
CA LEU A 878 -43.12 41.96 8.21
C LEU A 878 -44.48 42.04 7.45
N GLY A 879 -45.21 40.93 7.30
CA GLY A 879 -46.59 40.91 6.77
C GLY A 879 -47.60 40.20 7.69
N LYS A 880 -48.85 40.67 7.70
CA LYS A 880 -49.98 39.90 8.29
C LYS A 880 -50.29 38.68 7.41
N PRO A 881 -50.57 37.49 7.98
CA PRO A 881 -50.91 36.29 7.20
C PRO A 881 -52.19 36.49 6.36
N PRO A 882 -52.40 35.70 5.30
CA PRO A 882 -53.62 35.74 4.49
C PRO A 882 -54.84 35.37 5.35
N LYS A 883 -56.04 35.87 5.02
CA LYS A 883 -57.28 35.58 5.80
C LYS A 883 -57.60 34.08 5.94
N VAL A 884 -57.14 33.29 4.97
CA VAL A 884 -57.25 31.82 4.88
C VAL A 884 -56.11 31.07 5.61
N VAL A 885 -55.39 31.78 6.49
CA VAL A 885 -54.37 31.21 7.37
C VAL A 885 -54.65 31.69 8.80
N ARG A 886 -55.02 30.77 9.69
CA ARG A 886 -55.43 31.11 11.08
C ARG A 886 -54.25 30.92 12.04
N LYS A 887 -54.15 31.78 13.07
CA LYS A 887 -53.13 31.64 14.13
C LYS A 887 -53.63 30.62 15.17
N ALA A 888 -52.83 29.58 15.41
CA ALA A 888 -53.16 28.45 16.31
C ALA A 888 -52.46 28.56 17.69
N GLY A 889 -52.15 29.78 18.13
CA GLY A 889 -51.34 30.05 19.32
C GLY A 889 -49.98 30.65 18.97
N ASP A 890 -49.02 30.49 19.89
CA ASP A 890 -47.69 31.10 19.84
C ASP A 890 -46.97 30.90 18.49
N ASP A 891 -46.84 31.99 17.73
CA ASP A 891 -46.38 32.14 16.32
C ASP A 891 -46.55 30.96 15.35
N ARG A 892 -47.64 30.20 15.55
CA ARG A 892 -48.03 29.03 14.76
C ARG A 892 -49.25 29.32 13.91
N PHE A 893 -49.25 28.77 12.70
CA PHE A 893 -50.23 29.01 11.65
C PHE A 893 -50.85 27.71 11.15
N TRP A 894 -52.07 27.78 10.64
CA TRP A 894 -52.75 26.67 9.98
C TRP A 894 -53.37 27.12 8.67
N ILE A 895 -53.38 26.22 7.68
CA ILE A 895 -53.70 26.51 6.28
C ILE A 895 -54.78 25.54 5.82
N ASP A 896 -55.97 26.05 5.53
CA ASP A 896 -57.18 25.26 5.22
C ASP A 896 -57.45 25.12 3.71
N SER A 897 -56.75 25.87 2.86
CA SER A 897 -57.07 26.04 1.45
C SER A 897 -55.84 26.32 0.58
N VAL A 898 -55.96 26.04 -0.73
CA VAL A 898 -54.84 26.17 -1.69
C VAL A 898 -54.44 27.63 -1.83
N ASP A 899 -55.41 28.53 -1.77
CA ASP A 899 -55.19 29.97 -1.80
C ASP A 899 -54.47 30.46 -0.53
N GLY A 900 -54.64 29.77 0.62
CA GLY A 900 -53.84 30.01 1.82
C GLY A 900 -52.38 29.61 1.67
N LEU A 901 -52.10 28.48 1.01
CA LEU A 901 -50.73 28.08 0.66
C LEU A 901 -50.09 29.10 -0.29
N LEU A 902 -50.83 29.54 -1.32
CA LEU A 902 -50.34 30.51 -2.30
C LEU A 902 -50.11 31.90 -1.69
N GLY A 903 -51.00 32.37 -0.82
CA GLY A 903 -50.84 33.66 -0.14
C GLY A 903 -49.58 33.72 0.73
N LEU A 904 -49.20 32.61 1.40
CA LEU A 904 -47.95 32.55 2.17
C LEU A 904 -46.69 32.60 1.29
N VAL A 905 -46.77 32.00 0.11
CA VAL A 905 -45.69 32.07 -0.91
C VAL A 905 -45.55 33.49 -1.45
N GLU A 906 -46.67 34.16 -1.73
CA GLU A 906 -46.69 35.56 -2.20
C GLU A 906 -46.22 36.53 -1.12
N MET A 907 -46.45 36.22 0.16
CA MET A 907 -45.81 36.94 1.28
C MET A 907 -44.30 36.72 1.34
N GLY A 908 -43.80 35.54 0.94
CA GLY A 908 -42.37 35.21 0.92
C GLY A 908 -41.93 34.24 2.01
N ALA A 909 -42.83 33.39 2.51
CA ALA A 909 -42.43 32.26 3.35
C ALA A 909 -41.57 31.28 2.54
N VAL A 910 -40.35 30.97 3.01
CA VAL A 910 -39.37 30.18 2.24
C VAL A 910 -39.17 28.74 2.73
N GLU A 911 -39.63 28.40 3.93
CA GLU A 911 -39.68 27.02 4.46
C GLU A 911 -40.82 26.89 5.48
N LEU A 912 -41.50 25.72 5.47
CA LEU A 912 -42.59 25.36 6.38
C LEU A 912 -42.12 24.22 7.31
N SER A 913 -42.25 24.42 8.61
CA SER A 913 -41.98 23.40 9.63
C SER A 913 -43.28 23.01 10.34
N ALA A 914 -43.58 21.72 10.46
CA ALA A 914 -44.72 21.20 11.20
C ALA A 914 -44.31 20.75 12.60
N THR A 915 -45.14 21.00 13.60
CA THR A 915 -45.07 20.31 14.90
C THR A 915 -45.58 18.87 14.75
N ASN A 916 -45.25 18.00 15.70
CA ASN A 916 -45.72 16.61 15.73
C ASN A 916 -47.01 16.44 16.56
N ALA A 917 -47.89 17.44 16.49
CA ALA A 917 -49.16 17.56 17.22
C ALA A 917 -50.26 18.01 16.26
N THR A 918 -51.53 17.77 16.63
CA THR A 918 -52.69 18.17 15.82
C THR A 918 -53.01 19.67 15.99
N ILE A 919 -53.93 20.20 15.18
CA ILE A 919 -54.51 21.52 15.45
C ILE A 919 -55.58 21.47 16.56
N ASP A 920 -56.32 20.37 16.66
CA ASP A 920 -57.44 20.23 17.59
C ASP A 920 -56.94 20.07 19.05
N ASP A 921 -55.80 19.40 19.23
CA ASP A 921 -55.00 19.39 20.45
C ASP A 921 -53.52 19.67 20.10
N PRO A 922 -53.01 20.88 20.41
CA PRO A 922 -51.62 21.29 20.12
C PRO A 922 -50.62 20.91 21.22
N GLU A 923 -51.06 20.26 22.31
CA GLU A 923 -50.20 19.80 23.42
C GLU A 923 -49.95 18.28 23.35
N ARG A 924 -50.85 17.51 22.72
CA ARG A 924 -50.70 16.07 22.49
C ARG A 924 -49.99 15.74 21.17
N PRO A 925 -48.97 14.86 21.18
CA PRO A 925 -48.28 14.48 19.96
C PRO A 925 -49.07 13.42 19.16
N ASP A 926 -49.26 13.63 17.86
CA ASP A 926 -49.92 12.69 16.94
C ASP A 926 -48.92 11.76 16.22
N MET A 927 -47.63 12.09 16.29
CA MET A 927 -46.59 11.42 15.51
C MET A 927 -45.21 11.41 16.16
N MET A 928 -44.49 10.32 15.91
CA MET A 928 -43.05 10.21 16.11
C MET A 928 -42.31 10.33 14.76
N VAL A 929 -41.09 10.88 14.80
CA VAL A 929 -40.26 11.12 13.61
C VAL A 929 -38.82 10.70 13.89
N PHE A 930 -38.33 9.77 13.07
CA PHE A 930 -36.95 9.28 13.08
C PHE A 930 -36.22 9.73 11.81
N SER A 931 -35.18 10.53 11.95
CA SER A 931 -34.28 10.90 10.86
C SER A 931 -33.17 9.86 10.72
N VAL A 932 -32.99 9.32 9.51
CA VAL A 932 -31.97 8.32 9.18
C VAL A 932 -31.19 8.73 7.94
N ALA A 933 -29.88 8.49 7.96
CA ALA A 933 -28.94 8.99 6.96
C ALA A 933 -28.99 8.24 5.60
N ASN A 934 -29.76 7.15 5.47
CA ASN A 934 -29.88 6.39 4.23
C ASN A 934 -31.11 5.46 4.20
N ALA A 935 -31.46 4.97 3.00
CA ALA A 935 -32.60 4.10 2.73
C ALA A 935 -32.50 2.69 3.35
N ASP A 936 -31.31 2.10 3.47
CA ASP A 936 -31.13 0.77 4.09
C ASP A 936 -31.44 0.83 5.60
N THR A 937 -30.93 1.87 6.29
CA THR A 937 -31.30 2.16 7.69
C THR A 937 -32.82 2.37 7.83
N ALA A 938 -33.47 3.09 6.91
CA ALA A 938 -34.92 3.31 6.94
C ALA A 938 -35.73 2.02 6.71
N LEU A 939 -35.31 1.15 5.79
CA LEU A 939 -35.99 -0.12 5.51
C LEU A 939 -35.82 -1.11 6.66
N ARG A 940 -34.65 -1.13 7.32
CA ARG A 940 -34.42 -1.92 8.54
C ARG A 940 -35.27 -1.40 9.70
N LEU A 941 -35.32 -0.08 9.88
CA LEU A 941 -36.18 0.57 10.87
C LEU A 941 -37.65 0.21 10.62
N SER A 942 -38.16 0.35 9.40
CA SER A 942 -39.52 -0.06 9.03
C SER A 942 -39.79 -1.56 9.28
N THR A 943 -38.81 -2.42 9.03
CA THR A 943 -38.92 -3.87 9.28
C THR A 943 -39.05 -4.17 10.78
N LEU A 944 -38.31 -3.46 11.63
CA LEU A 944 -38.42 -3.62 13.09
C LEU A 944 -39.72 -3.01 13.64
N LEU A 945 -40.09 -1.80 13.20
CA LEU A 945 -41.36 -1.15 13.57
C LEU A 945 -42.55 -2.06 13.23
N ARG A 946 -42.55 -2.67 12.04
CA ARG A 946 -43.56 -3.65 11.62
C ARG A 946 -43.56 -4.93 12.47
N ALA A 947 -42.38 -5.41 12.90
CA ALA A 947 -42.30 -6.56 13.80
C ALA A 947 -42.85 -6.27 15.20
N GLU A 948 -42.91 -4.99 15.58
CA GLU A 948 -43.50 -4.47 16.82
C GLU A 948 -44.97 -4.02 16.63
N GLY A 949 -45.56 -4.23 15.45
CA GLY A 949 -46.96 -3.87 15.14
C GLY A 949 -47.18 -2.39 14.74
N LEU A 950 -46.12 -1.59 14.65
CA LEU A 950 -46.21 -0.16 14.31
C LEU A 950 -46.19 0.07 12.79
N GLU A 951 -47.18 0.83 12.30
CA GLU A 951 -47.15 1.35 10.93
C GLU A 951 -46.17 2.53 10.80
N SER A 952 -45.59 2.69 9.61
CA SER A 952 -44.58 3.71 9.36
C SER A 952 -44.62 4.19 7.91
N TRP A 953 -44.25 5.44 7.69
CA TRP A 953 -44.23 6.09 6.37
C TRP A 953 -42.90 6.82 6.14
N PRO A 954 -42.26 6.67 4.97
CA PRO A 954 -41.04 7.40 4.66
C PRO A 954 -41.33 8.76 4.00
N LYS A 955 -40.49 9.75 4.31
CA LYS A 955 -40.55 11.11 3.77
C LYS A 955 -39.13 11.62 3.49
N LEU A 956 -38.87 12.05 2.26
CA LEU A 956 -37.64 12.77 1.92
C LEU A 956 -37.72 14.21 2.43
N THR A 957 -36.62 14.77 2.93
CA THR A 957 -36.56 16.15 3.47
C THR A 957 -35.81 17.14 2.57
N GLY A 958 -35.47 16.71 1.36
CA GLY A 958 -34.66 17.47 0.41
C GLY A 958 -33.19 17.69 0.79
N GLY A 959 -32.80 17.44 2.05
CA GLY A 959 -31.44 17.60 2.55
C GLY A 959 -30.81 16.29 3.00
N ARG A 960 -30.64 15.32 2.07
CA ARG A 960 -30.04 13.96 2.23
C ARG A 960 -30.65 13.01 3.27
N ASP A 961 -31.26 13.52 4.33
CA ASP A 961 -31.88 12.71 5.37
C ASP A 961 -33.27 12.21 4.95
N LEU A 962 -33.52 10.93 5.24
CA LEU A 962 -34.83 10.30 5.08
C LEU A 962 -35.51 10.25 6.45
N HIS A 963 -36.73 10.77 6.55
CA HIS A 963 -37.53 10.70 7.77
C HIS A 963 -38.45 9.49 7.71
N VAL A 964 -38.47 8.68 8.77
CA VAL A 964 -39.45 7.63 9.02
C VAL A 964 -40.44 8.15 10.04
N MET A 965 -41.69 8.28 9.62
CA MET A 965 -42.79 8.86 10.37
C MET A 965 -43.66 7.72 10.90
N VAL A 966 -43.89 7.67 12.21
CA VAL A 966 -44.64 6.62 12.92
C VAL A 966 -45.81 7.28 13.65
N PRO A 967 -47.06 7.08 13.22
CA PRO A 967 -48.23 7.61 13.94
C PRO A 967 -48.33 6.96 15.31
N ILE A 968 -48.85 7.74 16.26
CA ILE A 968 -49.15 7.27 17.62
C ILE A 968 -50.59 7.64 17.95
N GLU A 969 -51.18 6.94 18.90
CA GLU A 969 -52.58 7.18 19.29
C GLU A 969 -52.70 8.51 20.06
N PRO A 970 -53.74 9.33 19.79
CA PRO A 970 -53.84 10.71 20.29
C PRO A 970 -54.26 10.79 21.77
N ASP A 971 -54.43 9.66 22.44
CA ASP A 971 -54.74 9.56 23.87
C ASP A 971 -53.48 9.60 24.76
N LEU A 972 -52.32 9.24 24.23
CA LEU A 972 -51.01 9.35 24.90
C LEU A 972 -50.65 10.80 25.22
N ASP A 973 -50.13 11.04 26.43
CA ASP A 973 -49.56 12.35 26.78
C ASP A 973 -48.10 12.53 26.29
N ALA A 974 -47.59 13.76 26.41
CA ALA A 974 -46.26 14.10 25.92
C ALA A 974 -45.10 13.41 26.68
N GLU A 975 -45.30 12.99 27.94
CA GLU A 975 -44.31 12.27 28.73
C GLU A 975 -44.35 10.76 28.42
N GLU A 976 -45.54 10.18 28.26
CA GLU A 976 -45.73 8.80 27.82
C GLU A 976 -45.15 8.56 26.43
N ALA A 977 -45.42 9.46 25.48
CA ALA A 977 -44.83 9.44 24.14
C ALA A 977 -43.29 9.58 24.15
N LEU A 978 -42.73 10.36 25.09
CA LEU A 978 -41.28 10.46 25.28
C LEU A 978 -40.69 9.13 25.76
N ARG A 979 -41.25 8.55 26.83
CA ARG A 979 -40.78 7.27 27.41
C ARG A 979 -40.84 6.14 26.38
N TYR A 980 -41.90 6.09 25.57
CA TYR A 980 -42.04 5.12 24.48
C TYR A 980 -40.94 5.30 23.41
N SER A 981 -40.66 6.55 23.03
CA SER A 981 -39.60 6.92 22.08
C SER A 981 -38.21 6.49 22.55
N GLU A 982 -37.89 6.70 23.83
CA GLU A 982 -36.59 6.33 24.42
C GLU A 982 -36.37 4.82 24.48
N GLN A 983 -37.40 4.05 24.88
CA GLN A 983 -37.34 2.58 24.89
C GLN A 983 -37.17 1.99 23.48
N LEU A 984 -37.84 2.60 22.48
CA LEU A 984 -37.69 2.21 21.09
C LEU A 984 -36.27 2.54 20.59
N ALA A 985 -35.75 3.76 20.84
CA ALA A 985 -34.38 4.14 20.51
C ALA A 985 -33.32 3.21 21.15
N GLY A 986 -33.50 2.83 22.43
CA GLY A 986 -32.62 1.89 23.12
C GLY A 986 -32.63 0.46 22.54
N ARG A 987 -33.73 0.04 21.91
CA ARG A 987 -33.80 -1.23 21.15
C ARG A 987 -33.19 -1.10 19.75
N LEU A 988 -33.40 0.03 19.07
CA LEU A 988 -32.79 0.32 17.77
C LEU A 988 -31.25 0.39 17.85
N ALA A 989 -30.71 0.95 18.94
CA ALA A 989 -29.27 0.90 19.24
C ALA A 989 -28.75 -0.54 19.39
N LYS A 990 -29.50 -1.43 20.07
CA LYS A 990 -29.15 -2.87 20.17
C LYS A 990 -29.24 -3.60 18.82
N ALA A 991 -30.07 -3.12 17.90
CA ALA A 991 -30.15 -3.59 16.51
C ALA A 991 -29.14 -2.89 15.57
N ASN A 992 -28.26 -2.03 16.11
CA ASN A 992 -27.25 -1.26 15.38
C ASN A 992 -27.83 -0.35 14.29
N ILE A 993 -29.01 0.23 14.55
CA ILE A 993 -29.67 1.23 13.71
C ILE A 993 -29.38 2.61 14.29
N ASP A 994 -28.55 3.37 13.56
CA ASP A 994 -28.26 4.78 13.86
C ASP A 994 -29.38 5.67 13.32
N CYS A 995 -30.22 6.19 14.21
CA CYS A 995 -31.31 7.11 13.90
C CYS A 995 -31.37 8.25 14.93
N ARG A 996 -31.53 9.48 14.44
CA ARG A 996 -31.85 10.62 15.31
C ARG A 996 -33.37 10.63 15.49
N TYR A 997 -33.86 10.54 16.71
CA TYR A 997 -35.28 10.70 17.01
C TYR A 997 -35.53 12.11 17.55
N ASN A 998 -36.64 12.70 17.14
CA ASN A 998 -37.07 14.01 17.64
C ASN A 998 -37.76 13.83 19.01
N LYS A 999 -37.46 14.72 19.98
CA LYS A 999 -38.20 14.81 21.24
C LYS A 999 -39.64 15.32 20.97
N PRO A 1000 -40.64 14.99 21.81
CA PRO A 1000 -41.98 15.60 21.70
C PRO A 1000 -41.89 17.14 21.69
N GLY A 1001 -42.70 17.78 20.83
CA GLY A 1001 -42.66 19.23 20.60
C GLY A 1001 -41.57 19.71 19.62
N ALA A 1002 -40.63 18.86 19.21
CA ALA A 1002 -39.64 19.23 18.20
C ALA A 1002 -40.25 19.30 16.79
N THR A 1003 -40.05 20.43 16.10
CA THR A 1003 -40.54 20.62 14.74
C THR A 1003 -39.75 19.82 13.71
N ALA A 1004 -40.43 19.34 12.67
CA ALA A 1004 -39.81 18.74 11.49
C ALA A 1004 -40.27 19.46 10.22
N ILE A 1005 -39.44 19.46 9.18
CA ILE A 1005 -39.77 20.03 7.87
C ILE A 1005 -41.09 19.42 7.39
N ALA A 1006 -42.04 20.26 6.99
CA ALA A 1006 -43.39 19.81 6.65
C ALA A 1006 -43.39 18.86 5.44
N ALA A 1007 -44.43 18.03 5.32
CA ALA A 1007 -44.49 16.95 4.32
C ALA A 1007 -44.43 17.45 2.86
N PHE A 1008 -44.82 18.70 2.63
CA PHE A 1008 -44.61 19.44 1.39
C PHE A 1008 -44.02 20.80 1.79
N SER A 1009 -42.71 20.96 1.65
CA SER A 1009 -42.03 22.22 1.97
C SER A 1009 -40.91 22.48 0.97
N PRO A 1010 -40.87 23.68 0.34
CA PRO A 1010 -39.66 24.15 -0.31
C PRO A 1010 -38.60 24.46 0.75
N ARG A 1011 -37.33 24.44 0.34
CA ARG A 1011 -36.20 24.98 1.12
C ARG A 1011 -35.47 25.99 0.24
N ALA A 1012 -34.99 27.08 0.83
CA ALA A 1012 -34.23 28.12 0.12
C ALA A 1012 -32.80 27.68 -0.22
N LEU A 1013 -32.66 26.60 -1.00
CA LEU A 1013 -31.40 25.99 -1.39
C LEU A 1013 -31.26 25.89 -2.91
N PRO A 1014 -30.04 26.01 -3.48
CA PRO A 1014 -29.80 25.81 -4.90
C PRO A 1014 -30.27 24.42 -5.36
N GLY A 1015 -30.96 24.36 -6.50
CA GLY A 1015 -31.46 23.09 -7.06
C GLY A 1015 -32.83 22.64 -6.55
N PHE A 1016 -33.43 23.34 -5.56
CA PHE A 1016 -34.84 23.21 -5.22
C PHE A 1016 -35.35 21.83 -4.74
N PRO A 1017 -34.66 21.15 -3.80
CA PRO A 1017 -35.13 19.88 -3.29
C PRO A 1017 -36.32 20.08 -2.33
N ILE A 1018 -37.43 19.39 -2.61
CA ILE A 1018 -38.69 19.54 -1.88
C ILE A 1018 -38.86 18.37 -0.91
N ALA A 1019 -39.26 18.66 0.32
CA ALA A 1019 -39.71 17.61 1.22
C ALA A 1019 -41.01 16.99 0.68
N ALA A 1020 -41.07 15.66 0.59
CA ALA A 1020 -42.19 14.93 -0.02
C ALA A 1020 -42.38 13.54 0.64
N PRO A 1021 -43.62 13.04 0.83
CA PRO A 1021 -43.88 11.65 1.16
C PRO A 1021 -43.44 10.74 0.01
N VAL A 1022 -42.98 9.53 0.34
CA VAL A 1022 -42.65 8.49 -0.63
C VAL A 1022 -43.16 7.13 -0.16
N GLU A 1023 -43.35 6.20 -1.08
CA GLU A 1023 -43.73 4.83 -0.74
C GLU A 1023 -42.53 3.99 -0.31
N TRP A 1024 -42.72 3.01 0.59
CA TRP A 1024 -41.67 2.06 0.96
C TRP A 1024 -41.10 1.30 -0.22
N GLU A 1025 -41.89 1.07 -1.27
CA GLU A 1025 -41.40 0.48 -2.51
C GLU A 1025 -40.48 1.44 -3.30
N GLN A 1026 -40.77 2.74 -3.31
CA GLN A 1026 -39.89 3.74 -3.95
C GLN A 1026 -38.56 3.86 -3.19
N VAL A 1027 -38.60 3.81 -1.85
CA VAL A 1027 -37.39 3.73 -1.00
C VAL A 1027 -36.60 2.46 -1.30
N ARG A 1028 -37.26 1.30 -1.41
CA ARG A 1028 -36.62 0.01 -1.78
C ARG A 1028 -36.01 0.02 -3.18
N ARG A 1029 -36.61 0.74 -4.13
CA ARG A 1029 -36.10 0.95 -5.50
C ARG A 1029 -35.00 2.02 -5.59
N GLY A 1030 -34.63 2.66 -4.47
CA GLY A 1030 -33.51 3.60 -4.41
C GLY A 1030 -33.81 4.98 -4.96
N ILE A 1031 -35.03 5.51 -4.77
CA ILE A 1031 -35.40 6.86 -5.20
C ILE A 1031 -34.42 7.91 -4.63
N ALA A 1032 -33.88 8.76 -5.51
CA ALA A 1032 -32.90 9.77 -5.13
C ALA A 1032 -33.58 11.00 -4.47
N PRO A 1033 -32.97 11.67 -3.47
CA PRO A 1033 -33.59 12.80 -2.76
C PRO A 1033 -33.95 14.01 -3.63
N ASP A 1034 -33.35 14.12 -4.81
CA ASP A 1034 -33.55 15.19 -5.80
C ASP A 1034 -34.64 14.87 -6.84
N ALA A 1035 -35.26 13.68 -6.79
CA ALA A 1035 -36.34 13.28 -7.71
C ALA A 1035 -37.56 14.24 -7.69
N PHE A 1036 -37.69 15.05 -6.64
CA PHE A 1036 -38.73 16.06 -6.44
C PHE A 1036 -38.26 17.50 -6.69
N THR A 1037 -37.11 17.69 -7.33
CA THR A 1037 -36.63 19.02 -7.74
C THR A 1037 -37.49 19.59 -8.87
N ILE A 1038 -37.76 20.90 -8.81
CA ILE A 1038 -38.41 21.61 -9.92
C ILE A 1038 -37.36 21.75 -11.03
N LYS A 1039 -37.41 20.85 -12.02
CA LYS A 1039 -36.62 21.02 -13.25
C LYS A 1039 -36.98 22.36 -13.88
N LYS A 1040 -35.99 23.25 -13.98
CA LYS A 1040 -36.09 24.46 -14.78
C LYS A 1040 -36.50 24.03 -16.20
N ARG A 1041 -37.54 24.65 -16.77
CA ARG A 1041 -37.79 24.48 -18.21
C ARG A 1041 -36.57 25.03 -18.96
N PRO A 1042 -36.16 24.39 -20.07
CA PRO A 1042 -35.04 24.87 -20.89
C PRO A 1042 -35.33 26.28 -21.44
#